data_AF-A0A8H6AU08-F1
#
_entry.id   AF-A0A8H6AU08-F1
#
_cell.length_a   1.000
_cell.length_b   1.000
_cell.length_c   1.000
_cell.angle_alpha   90.00
_cell.angle_beta   90.00
_cell.angle_gamma   90.00
#
_symmetry.space_group_name_H-M   'P 1'
#
loop_
_entity.id
_entity.type
_entity.pdbx_description
1 polymer ?
#
loop_
_entity_poly.entity_id
_entity_poly.type
_entity_poly.pdbx_seq_one_letter_code
_entity_poly.pdbx_strand_id
1 'polypeptide(L)'
;MTSNMVDIIAPIVAPLPDPPEDQYFTELQWSTLMAIMDTVIPSIHKSSVTNDPFSQLSVPDEQYSDAVAHMRTTISSPPSTEALEAYLNEKPSDIPAFQDILLRTLTIYAREDARKVLGFILTTLNTRLGSLMLTGYASPLQSHPINIRESILANWRNSYFFPLRAIAKTMSVLGKHIWLKTSPNFDRVTGFAKVPDHYKPGPHYEYEFLQFSAGEEPWIIETDVVIVGSGCGGAVCAKNLAEDGHKVVVVEKSYYYPPSQLPMSEATSGIHLFENGGVIMNDDSSMSIVAGSNWGGGGTINWSASLQTQDFVRKEWAEDRGLKFFGSTDFQDCLDRVCERMGVSAEHVRQNHGNQVLLEGSRKLGFNAKPVPQNTGGHEHYCGHCSNGWPVVSWLPDAAKAGAEFIEGFKVDHVIFDESDEKKAVGVKGVWTSRNSQGGVDGPLSDKTVREVIVKAKKVIISTGTLWTPVILKNSGLTNPQIGRNLYLHPVSMVGAVFPEDVKPWEGGILTSVCSSFENLDSHGHGVKLEATCMMPSLCLPTLNYPTGFDYKFKSLFYRHMNVFISIARDRDSGLVYPDAKTGLPRISYTPSDFDRGHILQGVLALAKICYVSGAREIHITTQGIEPFIRTPSSLSTNSIDFSSDPAFQTWLTTLSTINTKPPASQFASAHQMGTSRMSTRPENGVVDPKGKVWGVENLYVSDASVFPSASGVNPMITNMAISDWISRGISMELNGQVGGETVEERARL
;
A
#
# COMPACT_ATOMS: atom_id res chain seq x y z
N MET A 1 10.39 16.34 39.10
CA MET A 1 8.94 16.19 39.39
C MET A 1 8.49 14.90 38.75
N THR A 2 8.12 13.92 39.55
CA THR A 2 7.64 12.60 39.09
C THR A 2 6.28 12.77 38.44
N SER A 3 6.26 12.78 37.11
CA SER A 3 5.04 12.73 36.31
C SER A 3 4.33 11.41 36.59
N ASN A 4 3.06 11.48 37.03
CA ASN A 4 2.14 10.36 37.00
C ASN A 4 1.92 9.99 35.52
N MET A 5 2.75 9.10 34.99
CA MET A 5 2.47 8.47 33.70
C MET A 5 1.26 7.56 33.90
N VAL A 6 0.10 8.04 33.48
CA VAL A 6 -1.02 7.18 33.12
C VAL A 6 -0.47 6.22 32.06
N ASP A 7 -0.55 4.90 32.31
CA ASP A 7 -0.18 3.90 31.30
C ASP A 7 -0.98 4.21 30.02
N ILE A 8 -0.28 4.63 28.97
CA ILE A 8 -0.89 4.96 27.69
C ILE A 8 -1.33 3.65 27.05
N ILE A 9 -2.64 3.37 27.08
CA ILE A 9 -3.23 2.12 26.53
C ILE A 9 -3.30 2.16 24.99
N ALA A 10 -3.22 3.35 24.38
CA ALA A 10 -3.20 3.58 22.93
C ALA A 10 -2.55 4.93 22.59
N PRO A 11 -1.95 5.13 21.40
CA PRO A 11 -1.42 6.43 20.99
C PRO A 11 -2.48 7.53 21.06
N ILE A 12 -2.04 8.77 21.30
CA ILE A 12 -2.90 9.95 21.17
C ILE A 12 -3.35 10.03 19.72
N VAL A 13 -4.67 10.10 19.50
CA VAL A 13 -5.24 10.16 18.15
C VAL A 13 -4.77 11.43 17.47
N ALA A 14 -4.01 11.29 16.38
CA ALA A 14 -3.67 12.42 15.52
C ALA A 14 -4.96 12.92 14.83
N PRO A 15 -5.35 14.18 15.03
CA PRO A 15 -6.52 14.75 14.37
C PRO A 15 -6.29 14.80 12.85
N LEU A 16 -7.34 14.52 12.09
CA LEU A 16 -7.30 14.62 10.64
C LEU A 16 -7.15 16.09 10.21
N PRO A 17 -6.47 16.39 9.09
CA PRO A 17 -6.52 17.71 8.46
C PRO A 17 -7.97 18.15 8.21
N ASP A 18 -8.28 19.42 7.98
CA ASP A 18 -9.66 19.83 7.66
C ASP A 18 -10.10 19.39 6.25
N PRO A 19 -11.39 19.09 6.02
CA PRO A 19 -11.89 18.88 4.67
C PRO A 19 -11.91 20.23 3.91
N PRO A 20 -11.84 20.23 2.57
CA PRO A 20 -11.94 21.46 1.79
C PRO A 20 -13.27 22.18 2.05
N GLU A 21 -13.26 23.52 2.09
CA GLU A 21 -14.45 24.34 2.39
C GLU A 21 -15.54 24.27 1.30
N ASP A 22 -15.18 23.90 0.07
CA ASP A 22 -16.12 23.83 -1.05
C ASP A 22 -16.98 22.55 -1.02
N GLN A 23 -18.30 22.72 -1.02
CA GLN A 23 -19.23 21.63 -1.30
C GLN A 23 -19.19 21.25 -2.78
N TYR A 24 -18.39 20.23 -3.10
CA TYR A 24 -18.27 19.71 -4.48
C TYR A 24 -19.54 19.03 -5.01
N PHE A 25 -20.41 18.54 -4.12
CA PHE A 25 -21.66 17.88 -4.48
C PHE A 25 -22.85 18.63 -3.91
N THR A 26 -23.93 18.75 -4.68
CA THR A 26 -25.20 19.29 -4.18
C THR A 26 -25.82 18.32 -3.16
N GLU A 27 -26.72 18.82 -2.30
CA GLU A 27 -27.45 17.97 -1.34
C GLU A 27 -28.12 16.76 -2.01
N LEU A 28 -28.69 16.96 -3.20
CA LEU A 28 -29.34 15.89 -3.96
C LEU A 28 -28.33 14.87 -4.51
N GLN A 29 -27.18 15.32 -5.02
CA GLN A 29 -26.11 14.41 -5.44
C GLN A 29 -25.58 13.60 -4.24
N TRP A 30 -25.41 14.24 -3.09
CA TRP A 30 -24.99 13.59 -1.85
C TRP A 30 -26.00 12.55 -1.39
N SER A 31 -27.30 12.87 -1.42
CA SER A 31 -28.38 11.93 -1.12
C SER A 31 -28.36 10.71 -2.05
N THR A 32 -28.19 10.90 -3.35
CA THR A 32 -28.05 9.79 -4.31
C THR A 32 -26.81 8.94 -4.01
N LEU A 33 -25.69 9.57 -3.67
CA LEU A 33 -24.46 8.88 -3.32
C LEU A 33 -24.62 8.03 -2.05
N MET A 34 -25.25 8.58 -1.00
CA MET A 34 -25.56 7.84 0.23
C MET A 34 -26.50 6.67 -0.05
N ALA A 35 -27.48 6.83 -0.95
CA ALA A 35 -28.33 5.72 -1.37
C ALA A 35 -27.53 4.60 -2.06
N ILE A 36 -26.48 4.93 -2.83
CA ILE A 36 -25.57 3.92 -3.38
C ILE A 36 -24.79 3.23 -2.25
N MET A 37 -24.24 3.98 -1.30
CA MET A 37 -23.47 3.44 -0.16
C MET A 37 -24.33 2.50 0.71
N ASP A 38 -25.55 2.90 1.05
CA ASP A 38 -26.52 2.08 1.79
C ASP A 38 -26.97 0.84 1.02
N THR A 39 -26.84 0.83 -0.31
CA THR A 39 -27.10 -0.37 -1.10
C THR A 39 -25.91 -1.32 -1.06
N VAL A 40 -24.69 -0.80 -1.02
CA VAL A 40 -23.46 -1.60 -0.90
C VAL A 40 -23.35 -2.24 0.49
N ILE A 41 -23.66 -1.47 1.54
CA ILE A 41 -23.67 -1.90 2.94
C ILE A 41 -25.06 -1.63 3.53
N PRO A 42 -26.03 -2.54 3.34
CA PRO A 42 -27.40 -2.32 3.76
C PRO A 42 -27.65 -2.60 5.25
N SER A 43 -28.69 -1.96 5.79
CA SER A 43 -29.36 -2.42 7.01
C SER A 43 -30.18 -3.67 6.68
N ILE A 44 -29.90 -4.81 7.31
CA ILE A 44 -30.46 -6.12 6.95
C ILE A 44 -31.51 -6.55 7.97
N HIS A 45 -32.73 -6.87 7.50
CA HIS A 45 -33.85 -7.32 8.33
C HIS A 45 -34.48 -8.59 7.78
N LYS A 46 -35.08 -9.39 8.65
CA LYS A 46 -35.95 -10.51 8.24
C LYS A 46 -37.24 -9.97 7.63
N SER A 47 -37.74 -10.62 6.60
CA SER A 47 -39.00 -10.24 5.93
C SER A 47 -40.19 -10.16 6.89
N SER A 48 -40.23 -10.96 7.95
CA SER A 48 -41.28 -10.89 8.97
C SER A 48 -41.31 -9.60 9.80
N VAL A 49 -40.22 -8.85 9.87
CA VAL A 49 -40.09 -7.63 10.70
C VAL A 49 -39.72 -6.37 9.92
N THR A 50 -39.38 -6.50 8.63
CA THR A 50 -39.13 -5.35 7.75
C THR A 50 -40.36 -4.45 7.71
N ASN A 51 -40.16 -3.17 8.03
CA ASN A 51 -41.22 -2.16 8.03
C ASN A 51 -40.91 -0.93 7.16
N ASP A 52 -39.65 -0.78 6.70
CA ASP A 52 -39.24 0.26 5.77
C ASP A 52 -38.39 -0.31 4.61
N PRO A 53 -39.01 -0.69 3.49
CA PRO A 53 -38.30 -1.25 2.34
C PRO A 53 -37.35 -0.25 1.66
N PHE A 54 -37.45 1.05 1.96
CA PHE A 54 -36.56 2.08 1.44
C PHE A 54 -35.25 2.17 2.21
N SER A 55 -35.19 1.76 3.48
CA SER A 55 -33.96 1.79 4.27
C SER A 55 -33.49 0.43 4.77
N GLN A 56 -34.32 -0.60 4.67
CA GLN A 56 -34.05 -1.95 5.14
C GLN A 56 -34.06 -2.95 3.98
N LEU A 57 -32.98 -3.72 3.84
CA LEU A 57 -32.94 -4.88 2.97
C LEU A 57 -33.74 -6.02 3.63
N SER A 58 -34.86 -6.38 3.01
CA SER A 58 -35.70 -7.50 3.43
C SER A 58 -35.11 -8.82 2.93
N VAL A 59 -34.75 -9.71 3.85
CA VAL A 59 -34.22 -11.04 3.55
C VAL A 59 -35.22 -12.11 4.02
N PRO A 60 -35.52 -13.14 3.22
CA PRO A 60 -36.34 -14.27 3.66
C PRO A 60 -35.86 -14.84 5.01
N ASP A 61 -36.81 -15.06 5.93
CA ASP A 61 -36.52 -15.53 7.29
C ASP A 61 -35.70 -16.82 7.32
N GLU A 62 -35.93 -17.73 6.37
CA GLU A 62 -35.16 -18.98 6.20
C GLU A 62 -33.71 -18.68 5.83
N GLN A 63 -33.47 -17.87 4.79
CA GLN A 63 -32.13 -17.47 4.37
C GLN A 63 -31.35 -16.76 5.50
N TYR A 64 -32.02 -15.88 6.25
CA TYR A 64 -31.42 -15.22 7.41
C TYR A 64 -31.03 -16.25 8.49
N SER A 65 -31.95 -17.17 8.81
CA SER A 65 -31.75 -18.19 9.84
C SER A 65 -30.61 -19.15 9.47
N ASP A 66 -30.53 -19.55 8.20
CA ASP A 66 -29.46 -20.39 7.66
C ASP A 66 -28.09 -19.69 7.76
N ALA A 67 -28.01 -18.40 7.41
CA ALA A 67 -26.78 -17.63 7.53
C ALA A 67 -26.33 -17.49 8.99
N VAL A 68 -27.27 -17.26 9.92
CA VAL A 68 -26.98 -17.23 11.36
C VAL A 68 -26.51 -18.60 11.87
N ALA A 69 -27.15 -19.69 11.45
CA ALA A 69 -26.75 -21.04 11.82
C ALA A 69 -25.36 -21.39 11.27
N HIS A 70 -25.09 -21.08 9.99
CA HIS A 70 -23.77 -21.26 9.38
C HIS A 70 -22.69 -20.48 10.13
N MET A 71 -22.97 -19.22 10.46
CA MET A 71 -22.05 -18.40 11.26
C MET A 71 -21.76 -19.01 12.62
N ARG A 72 -22.80 -19.38 13.39
CA ARG A 72 -22.64 -19.97 14.74
C ARG A 72 -21.90 -21.31 14.74
N THR A 73 -21.94 -22.06 13.64
CA THR A 73 -21.21 -23.33 13.49
C THR A 73 -19.81 -23.15 12.90
N THR A 74 -19.45 -21.94 12.46
CA THR A 74 -18.17 -21.64 11.81
C THR A 74 -17.23 -20.84 12.70
N ILE A 75 -17.72 -19.84 13.43
CA ILE A 75 -16.88 -19.00 14.28
C ILE A 75 -16.90 -19.42 15.74
N SER A 76 -15.75 -19.32 16.38
CA SER A 76 -15.60 -19.40 17.82
C SER A 76 -16.21 -18.15 18.46
N SER A 77 -16.96 -18.33 19.56
CA SER A 77 -17.59 -17.23 20.30
C SER A 77 -18.47 -16.29 19.43
N PRO A 78 -19.55 -16.81 18.81
CA PRO A 78 -20.42 -15.98 17.98
C PRO A 78 -21.01 -14.81 18.78
N PRO A 79 -21.26 -13.66 18.13
CA PRO A 79 -21.83 -12.49 18.80
C PRO A 79 -23.20 -12.81 19.41
N SER A 80 -23.56 -12.08 20.47
CA SER A 80 -24.93 -12.16 21.00
C SER A 80 -25.94 -11.75 19.93
N THR A 81 -27.20 -12.17 20.09
CA THR A 81 -28.25 -11.81 19.13
C THR A 81 -28.37 -10.28 19.01
N GLU A 82 -28.28 -9.56 20.12
CA GLU A 82 -28.37 -8.10 20.16
C GLU A 82 -27.18 -7.43 19.44
N ALA A 83 -25.96 -7.93 19.65
CA ALA A 83 -24.77 -7.40 18.98
C ALA A 83 -24.80 -7.68 17.48
N LEU A 84 -25.27 -8.87 17.08
CA LEU A 84 -25.46 -9.23 15.68
C LEU A 84 -26.51 -8.36 15.01
N GLU A 85 -27.67 -8.14 15.64
CA GLU A 85 -28.72 -7.27 15.11
C GLU A 85 -28.24 -5.81 14.97
N ALA A 86 -27.51 -5.27 15.96
CA ALA A 86 -26.93 -3.93 15.87
C ALA A 86 -25.97 -3.79 14.67
N TYR A 87 -25.11 -4.79 14.45
CA TYR A 87 -24.21 -4.86 13.31
C TYR A 87 -24.94 -5.00 11.96
N LEU A 88 -25.97 -5.84 11.89
CA LEU A 88 -26.73 -6.05 10.66
C LEU A 88 -27.60 -4.84 10.30
N ASN A 89 -28.10 -4.10 11.30
CA ASN A 89 -28.94 -2.92 11.12
C ASN A 89 -28.17 -1.63 10.76
N GLU A 90 -26.85 -1.60 10.94
CA GLU A 90 -26.09 -0.38 10.63
C GLU A 90 -26.01 -0.12 9.11
N LYS A 91 -25.97 1.15 8.70
CA LYS A 91 -25.77 1.53 7.31
C LYS A 91 -24.93 2.80 7.21
N PRO A 92 -24.20 3.02 6.11
CA PRO A 92 -23.31 4.16 5.92
C PRO A 92 -23.92 5.53 6.21
N SER A 93 -25.16 5.78 5.77
CA SER A 93 -25.82 7.08 5.95
C SER A 93 -26.08 7.45 7.42
N ASP A 94 -26.10 6.48 8.33
CA ASP A 94 -26.30 6.71 9.77
C ASP A 94 -24.97 6.93 10.53
N ILE A 95 -23.82 6.83 9.86
CA ILE A 95 -22.49 6.90 10.48
C ILE A 95 -21.81 8.22 10.10
N PRO A 96 -21.76 9.24 11.00
CA PRO A 96 -21.14 10.53 10.68
C PRO A 96 -19.68 10.43 10.24
N ALA A 97 -18.89 9.56 10.89
CA ALA A 97 -17.49 9.32 10.54
C ALA A 97 -17.32 8.73 9.13
N PHE A 98 -18.28 7.90 8.66
CA PHE A 98 -18.27 7.39 7.29
C PHE A 98 -18.44 8.53 6.29
N GLN A 99 -19.41 9.40 6.54
CA GLN A 99 -19.72 10.53 5.66
C GLN A 99 -18.55 11.51 5.58
N ASP A 100 -17.91 11.81 6.71
CA ASP A 100 -16.71 12.66 6.77
C ASP A 100 -15.54 12.08 5.96
N ILE A 101 -15.18 10.81 6.18
CA ILE A 101 -14.11 10.17 5.42
C ILE A 101 -14.44 10.08 3.94
N LEU A 102 -15.68 9.75 3.57
CA LEU A 102 -16.08 9.71 2.17
C LEU A 102 -15.95 11.07 1.51
N LEU A 103 -16.40 12.14 2.18
CA LEU A 103 -16.28 13.50 1.68
C LEU A 103 -14.80 13.84 1.45
N ARG A 104 -13.93 13.56 2.42
CA ARG A 104 -12.48 13.77 2.29
C ARG A 104 -11.88 13.01 1.12
N THR A 105 -12.22 11.72 1.00
CA THR A 105 -11.75 10.89 -0.11
C THR A 105 -12.18 11.46 -1.46
N LEU A 106 -13.45 11.86 -1.58
CA LEU A 106 -13.98 12.40 -2.82
C LEU A 106 -13.58 13.84 -3.10
N THR A 107 -13.05 14.61 -2.14
CA THR A 107 -12.71 16.02 -2.34
C THR A 107 -11.20 16.26 -2.40
N ILE A 108 -10.42 15.57 -1.57
CA ILE A 108 -8.97 15.73 -1.47
C ILE A 108 -8.24 14.77 -2.42
N TYR A 109 -8.66 13.50 -2.44
CA TYR A 109 -7.87 12.42 -3.04
C TYR A 109 -8.42 11.94 -4.39
N ALA A 110 -9.71 12.13 -4.67
CA ALA A 110 -10.28 11.75 -5.95
C ALA A 110 -9.84 12.72 -7.07
N ARG A 111 -9.41 12.15 -8.20
CA ARG A 111 -9.00 12.91 -9.39
C ARG A 111 -10.14 13.82 -9.86
N GLU A 112 -9.81 15.05 -10.26
CA GLU A 112 -10.79 16.06 -10.69
C GLU A 112 -11.70 15.57 -11.83
N ASP A 113 -11.14 14.87 -12.82
CA ASP A 113 -11.90 14.27 -13.92
C ASP A 113 -12.85 13.17 -13.42
N ALA A 114 -12.38 12.28 -12.53
CA ALA A 114 -13.20 11.25 -11.92
C ALA A 114 -14.34 11.85 -11.07
N ARG A 115 -14.06 12.91 -10.29
CA ARG A 115 -15.07 13.66 -9.52
C ARG A 115 -16.13 14.29 -10.42
N LYS A 116 -15.71 14.91 -11.53
CA LYS A 116 -16.63 15.50 -12.53
C LYS A 116 -17.52 14.45 -13.20
N VAL A 117 -16.96 13.31 -13.58
CA VAL A 117 -17.74 12.18 -14.13
C VAL A 117 -18.74 11.65 -13.11
N LEU A 118 -18.33 11.48 -11.84
CA LEU A 118 -19.21 11.07 -10.77
C LEU A 118 -20.35 12.09 -10.57
N GLY A 119 -20.02 13.39 -10.46
CA GLY A 119 -21.02 14.46 -10.33
C GLY A 119 -22.02 14.49 -11.48
N PHE A 120 -21.55 14.35 -12.72
CA PHE A 120 -22.43 14.25 -13.90
C PHE A 120 -23.38 13.05 -13.81
N ILE A 121 -22.88 11.89 -13.39
CA ILE A 121 -23.71 10.67 -13.28
C ILE A 121 -24.72 10.81 -12.15
N LEU A 122 -24.32 11.33 -10.99
CA LEU A 122 -25.23 11.63 -9.88
C LEU A 122 -26.32 12.63 -10.30
N THR A 123 -25.99 13.69 -11.05
CA THR A 123 -26.99 14.61 -11.60
C THR A 123 -27.92 13.91 -12.58
N THR A 124 -27.38 13.05 -13.46
CA THR A 124 -28.18 12.33 -14.46
C THR A 124 -29.19 11.39 -13.80
N LEU A 125 -28.79 10.67 -12.76
CA LEU A 125 -29.65 9.79 -11.95
C LEU A 125 -30.79 10.53 -11.25
N ASN A 126 -30.67 11.85 -11.09
CA ASN A 126 -31.69 12.70 -10.48
C ASN A 126 -32.70 13.28 -11.48
N THR A 127 -32.56 12.97 -12.77
CA THR A 127 -33.53 13.36 -13.80
C THR A 127 -34.37 12.16 -14.25
N ARG A 128 -35.62 12.39 -14.68
CA ARG A 128 -36.51 11.31 -15.13
C ARG A 128 -35.94 10.51 -16.31
N LEU A 129 -35.44 11.22 -17.33
CA LEU A 129 -34.87 10.60 -18.53
C LEU A 129 -33.51 9.95 -18.24
N GLY A 130 -32.66 10.62 -17.46
CA GLY A 130 -31.35 10.10 -17.11
C GLY A 130 -31.43 8.87 -16.22
N SER A 131 -32.32 8.86 -15.21
CA SER A 131 -32.56 7.67 -14.39
C SER A 131 -33.07 6.51 -15.25
N LEU A 132 -34.01 6.76 -16.18
CA LEU A 132 -34.51 5.72 -17.08
C LEU A 132 -33.38 5.13 -17.92
N MET A 133 -32.51 5.97 -18.46
CA MET A 133 -31.37 5.56 -19.28
C MET A 133 -30.33 4.76 -18.49
N LEU A 134 -30.02 5.16 -17.26
CA LEU A 134 -28.94 4.56 -16.47
C LEU A 134 -29.39 3.38 -15.61
N THR A 135 -30.66 3.34 -15.20
CA THR A 135 -31.17 2.34 -14.25
C THR A 135 -32.27 1.44 -14.82
N GLY A 136 -32.91 1.84 -15.92
CA GLY A 136 -34.13 1.24 -16.42
C GLY A 136 -35.41 1.76 -15.76
N TYR A 137 -35.32 2.68 -14.80
CA TYR A 137 -36.45 3.25 -14.06
C TYR A 137 -36.55 4.76 -14.22
N ALA A 138 -37.76 5.29 -14.42
CA ALA A 138 -37.97 6.73 -14.58
C ALA A 138 -37.87 7.54 -13.27
N SER A 139 -37.90 6.89 -12.10
CA SER A 139 -37.76 7.56 -10.80
C SER A 139 -36.29 7.61 -10.37
N PRO A 140 -35.84 8.64 -9.63
CA PRO A 140 -34.46 8.76 -9.13
C PRO A 140 -34.01 7.55 -8.30
N LEU A 141 -32.72 7.21 -8.34
CA LEU A 141 -32.16 6.01 -7.69
C LEU A 141 -32.53 5.93 -6.19
N GLN A 142 -32.37 7.03 -5.44
CA GLN A 142 -32.63 7.09 -4.00
C GLN A 142 -34.12 6.96 -3.63
N SER A 143 -35.02 7.05 -4.61
CA SER A 143 -36.46 6.88 -4.36
C SER A 143 -36.93 5.43 -4.46
N HIS A 144 -36.02 4.48 -4.77
CA HIS A 144 -36.37 3.07 -4.88
C HIS A 144 -36.06 2.29 -3.60
N PRO A 145 -36.88 1.26 -3.28
CA PRO A 145 -36.55 0.24 -2.29
C PRO A 145 -35.15 -0.38 -2.49
N ILE A 146 -34.51 -0.83 -1.40
CA ILE A 146 -33.12 -1.32 -1.45
C ILE A 146 -32.95 -2.49 -2.44
N ASN A 147 -33.89 -3.43 -2.50
CA ASN A 147 -33.82 -4.58 -3.42
C ASN A 147 -33.80 -4.16 -4.91
N ILE A 148 -34.50 -3.07 -5.26
CA ILE A 148 -34.44 -2.49 -6.61
C ILE A 148 -33.07 -1.83 -6.82
N ARG A 149 -32.55 -1.10 -5.84
CA ARG A 149 -31.21 -0.49 -5.92
C ARG A 149 -30.11 -1.55 -6.05
N GLU A 150 -30.19 -2.66 -5.32
CA GLU A 150 -29.25 -3.79 -5.47
C GLU A 150 -29.29 -4.37 -6.88
N SER A 151 -30.49 -4.54 -7.45
CA SER A 151 -30.66 -4.99 -8.83
C SER A 151 -30.05 -4.02 -9.84
N ILE A 152 -30.20 -2.71 -9.62
CA ILE A 152 -29.57 -1.66 -10.45
C ILE A 152 -28.04 -1.78 -10.38
N LEU A 153 -27.46 -1.87 -9.18
CA LEU A 153 -26.02 -2.00 -9.01
C LEU A 153 -25.48 -3.32 -9.61
N ALA A 154 -26.21 -4.43 -9.48
CA ALA A 154 -25.84 -5.69 -10.11
C ALA A 154 -25.83 -5.58 -11.64
N ASN A 155 -26.84 -4.92 -12.22
CA ASN A 155 -26.88 -4.63 -13.66
C ASN A 155 -25.74 -3.72 -14.11
N TRP A 156 -25.37 -2.72 -13.30
CA TRP A 156 -24.23 -1.86 -13.61
C TRP A 156 -22.91 -2.63 -13.65
N ARG A 157 -22.68 -3.57 -12.74
CA ARG A 157 -21.45 -4.40 -12.74
C ARG A 157 -21.33 -5.25 -14.00
N ASN A 158 -22.46 -5.70 -14.55
CA ASN A 158 -22.52 -6.51 -15.76
C ASN A 158 -22.76 -5.68 -17.05
N SER A 159 -22.84 -4.35 -16.95
CA SER A 159 -23.16 -3.48 -18.08
C SER A 159 -22.07 -3.49 -19.14
N TYR A 160 -22.41 -3.40 -20.44
CA TYR A 160 -21.41 -3.15 -21.49
C TYR A 160 -20.88 -1.70 -21.47
N PHE A 161 -21.59 -0.78 -20.81
CA PHE A 161 -21.17 0.62 -20.71
C PHE A 161 -20.15 0.81 -19.59
N PHE A 162 -18.89 1.05 -19.97
CA PHE A 162 -17.74 1.12 -19.06
C PHE A 162 -17.94 2.03 -17.84
N PRO A 163 -18.47 3.26 -17.96
CA PRO A 163 -18.64 4.14 -16.81
C PRO A 163 -19.52 3.57 -15.69
N LEU A 164 -20.58 2.83 -16.03
CA LEU A 164 -21.46 2.20 -15.02
C LEU A 164 -20.77 1.05 -14.30
N ARG A 165 -20.03 0.21 -15.04
CA ARG A 165 -19.20 -0.84 -14.42
C ARG A 165 -18.17 -0.25 -13.47
N ALA A 166 -17.48 0.80 -13.91
CA ALA A 166 -16.45 1.48 -13.13
C ALA A 166 -17.04 2.05 -11.83
N ILE A 167 -18.16 2.77 -11.90
CA ILE A 167 -18.83 3.31 -10.71
C ILE A 167 -19.29 2.21 -9.76
N ALA A 168 -19.97 1.18 -10.26
CA ALA A 168 -20.45 0.10 -9.38
C ALA A 168 -19.30 -0.59 -8.64
N LYS A 169 -18.17 -0.80 -9.32
CA LYS A 169 -16.96 -1.38 -8.71
C LYS A 169 -16.33 -0.42 -7.71
N THR A 170 -16.04 0.82 -8.11
CA THR A 170 -15.37 1.82 -7.26
C THR A 170 -16.19 2.16 -6.02
N MET A 171 -17.50 2.38 -6.17
CA MET A 171 -18.39 2.67 -5.04
C MET A 171 -18.54 1.47 -4.10
N SER A 172 -18.58 0.24 -4.64
CA SER A 172 -18.59 -0.97 -3.81
C SER A 172 -17.31 -1.09 -2.98
N VAL A 173 -16.14 -0.93 -3.60
CA VAL A 173 -14.85 -1.04 -2.89
C VAL A 173 -14.71 0.09 -1.86
N LEU A 174 -15.03 1.32 -2.26
CA LEU A 174 -14.93 2.50 -1.40
C LEU A 174 -15.87 2.40 -0.19
N GLY A 175 -17.13 2.03 -0.40
CA GLY A 175 -18.11 1.86 0.68
C GLY A 175 -17.69 0.77 1.68
N LYS A 176 -17.26 -0.39 1.19
CA LYS A 176 -16.72 -1.48 2.03
C LYS A 176 -15.49 -1.03 2.83
N HIS A 177 -14.55 -0.35 2.17
CA HIS A 177 -13.30 0.09 2.80
C HIS A 177 -13.53 1.14 3.89
N ILE A 178 -14.35 2.16 3.65
CA ILE A 178 -14.65 3.20 4.65
C ILE A 178 -15.49 2.63 5.79
N TRP A 179 -16.47 1.77 5.48
CA TRP A 179 -17.34 1.17 6.51
C TRP A 179 -16.54 0.32 7.51
N LEU A 180 -15.57 -0.48 7.06
CA LEU A 180 -14.71 -1.24 7.99
C LEU A 180 -13.92 -0.34 8.95
N LYS A 181 -13.52 0.85 8.51
CA LYS A 181 -12.76 1.81 9.34
C LYS A 181 -13.63 2.56 10.35
N THR A 182 -14.92 2.70 10.05
CA THR A 182 -15.85 3.61 10.74
C THR A 182 -17.00 2.91 11.44
N SER A 183 -17.23 1.63 11.16
CA SER A 183 -18.30 0.84 11.79
C SER A 183 -18.13 0.86 13.32
N PRO A 184 -19.19 1.19 14.07
CA PRO A 184 -19.18 1.11 15.52
C PRO A 184 -19.34 -0.32 16.04
N ASN A 185 -19.78 -1.26 15.19
CA ASN A 185 -20.11 -2.63 15.61
C ASN A 185 -19.16 -3.70 15.08
N PHE A 186 -18.44 -3.46 13.97
CA PHE A 186 -17.58 -4.46 13.34
C PHE A 186 -16.56 -5.06 14.32
N ASP A 187 -15.84 -4.20 15.04
CA ASP A 187 -14.86 -4.62 16.06
C ASP A 187 -15.51 -5.42 17.19
N ARG A 188 -16.72 -5.03 17.58
CA ARG A 188 -17.45 -5.68 18.68
C ARG A 188 -17.89 -7.09 18.32
N VAL A 189 -18.30 -7.32 17.07
CA VAL A 189 -18.77 -8.63 16.61
C VAL A 189 -17.64 -9.54 16.13
N THR A 190 -16.48 -8.99 15.76
CA THR A 190 -15.31 -9.77 15.32
C THR A 190 -14.24 -9.93 16.40
N GLY A 191 -14.23 -9.05 17.40
CA GLY A 191 -13.16 -8.93 18.38
C GLY A 191 -11.88 -8.29 17.82
N PHE A 192 -11.95 -7.62 16.67
CA PHE A 192 -10.81 -6.89 16.10
C PHE A 192 -10.44 -5.69 16.99
N ALA A 193 -9.16 -5.57 17.30
CA ALA A 193 -8.63 -4.43 18.05
C ALA A 193 -8.03 -3.42 17.06
N LYS A 194 -8.43 -2.14 17.12
CA LYS A 194 -7.89 -1.08 16.24
C LYS A 194 -6.42 -0.74 16.53
N VAL A 195 -5.94 -1.11 17.71
CA VAL A 195 -4.58 -0.94 18.20
C VAL A 195 -4.15 -2.21 18.93
N PRO A 196 -2.86 -2.53 19.01
CA PRO A 196 -2.40 -3.68 19.79
C PRO A 196 -2.82 -3.59 21.26
N ASP A 197 -3.37 -4.67 21.83
CA ASP A 197 -3.90 -4.73 23.21
C ASP A 197 -2.87 -4.36 24.31
N HIS A 198 -1.58 -4.39 23.99
CA HIS A 198 -0.47 -4.05 24.89
C HIS A 198 0.48 -3.02 24.27
N TYR A 199 -0.07 -2.07 23.52
CA TYR A 199 0.73 -1.01 22.94
C TYR A 199 1.53 -0.27 24.01
N LYS A 200 2.85 -0.25 23.85
CA LYS A 200 3.76 0.56 24.67
C LYS A 200 4.60 1.39 23.71
N PRO A 201 4.57 2.73 23.80
CA PRO A 201 5.47 3.57 23.03
C PRO A 201 6.92 3.10 23.25
N GLY A 202 7.57 2.69 22.15
CA GLY A 202 8.98 2.31 22.18
C GLY A 202 9.89 3.52 22.39
N PRO A 203 11.18 3.31 22.68
CA PRO A 203 12.16 4.39 22.66
C PRO A 203 12.18 5.03 21.28
N HIS A 204 12.38 6.35 21.23
CA HIS A 204 12.51 7.10 19.98
C HIS A 204 13.58 8.17 20.10
N TYR A 205 14.01 8.68 18.94
CA TYR A 205 14.87 9.84 18.86
C TYR A 205 14.02 11.10 18.80
N GLU A 206 14.34 12.08 19.62
CA GLU A 206 13.70 13.39 19.61
C GLU A 206 14.33 14.22 18.50
N TYR A 207 13.60 14.41 17.40
CA TYR A 207 14.07 15.19 16.26
C TYR A 207 13.82 16.68 16.48
N GLU A 208 14.79 17.49 16.10
CA GLU A 208 14.62 18.94 15.93
C GLU A 208 14.40 19.24 14.45
N PHE A 209 13.32 19.94 14.13
CA PHE A 209 12.98 20.35 12.77
C PHE A 209 13.12 21.86 12.61
N LEU A 210 13.78 22.28 11.54
CA LEU A 210 13.92 23.71 11.21
C LEU A 210 12.53 24.36 11.04
N GLN A 211 12.37 25.54 11.63
CA GLN A 211 11.15 26.34 11.56
C GLN A 211 11.42 27.66 10.85
N PHE A 212 10.46 28.14 10.06
CA PHE A 212 10.58 29.39 9.33
C PHE A 212 9.49 30.37 9.74
N SER A 213 9.84 31.63 10.00
CA SER A 213 8.87 32.68 10.29
C SER A 213 8.01 32.99 9.07
N ALA A 214 6.87 33.66 9.22
CA ALA A 214 6.09 34.15 8.09
C ALA A 214 6.86 35.23 7.31
N GLY A 215 6.67 35.30 5.98
CA GLY A 215 7.27 36.32 5.12
C GLY A 215 6.93 36.12 3.65
N GLU A 216 6.93 37.21 2.88
CA GLU A 216 6.66 37.20 1.42
C GLU A 216 7.86 36.69 0.61
N GLU A 217 9.08 37.00 1.05
CA GLU A 217 10.31 36.57 0.38
C GLU A 217 10.68 35.12 0.72
N PRO A 218 11.24 34.37 -0.24
CA PRO A 218 11.64 32.99 -0.03
C PRO A 218 12.69 32.88 1.09
N TRP A 219 12.54 31.91 1.98
CA TRP A 219 13.58 31.60 2.97
C TRP A 219 14.68 30.80 2.30
N ILE A 220 15.94 31.22 2.50
CA ILE A 220 17.10 30.57 1.86
C ILE A 220 17.94 29.90 2.94
N ILE A 221 18.27 28.62 2.72
CA ILE A 221 19.27 27.88 3.50
C ILE A 221 20.34 27.32 2.59
N GLU A 222 21.55 27.11 3.12
CA GLU A 222 22.71 26.61 2.38
C GLU A 222 23.29 25.38 3.07
N THR A 223 23.66 24.37 2.30
CA THR A 223 24.20 23.11 2.79
C THR A 223 25.20 22.51 1.79
N ASP A 224 25.96 21.48 2.18
CA ASP A 224 26.77 20.74 1.20
C ASP A 224 25.87 19.82 0.37
N VAL A 225 24.96 19.11 1.03
CA VAL A 225 24.03 18.18 0.39
C VAL A 225 22.61 18.41 0.87
N VAL A 226 21.68 18.53 -0.09
CA VAL A 226 20.24 18.42 0.20
C VAL A 226 19.70 17.08 -0.29
N ILE A 227 18.95 16.41 0.58
CA ILE A 227 18.29 15.13 0.30
C ILE A 227 16.78 15.34 0.34
N VAL A 228 16.12 15.15 -0.80
CA VAL A 228 14.67 15.31 -0.93
C VAL A 228 13.98 13.96 -0.71
N GLY A 229 13.32 13.81 0.43
CA GLY A 229 12.64 12.61 0.87
C GLY A 229 13.37 11.89 2.01
N SER A 230 12.65 11.61 3.10
CA SER A 230 13.18 10.95 4.31
C SER A 230 13.10 9.42 4.27
N GLY A 231 12.70 8.84 3.12
CA GLY A 231 12.50 7.40 2.95
C GLY A 231 13.77 6.56 3.08
N CYS A 232 13.65 5.25 2.91
CA CYS A 232 14.76 4.30 3.10
C CYS A 232 16.07 4.69 2.41
N GLY A 233 16.01 5.18 1.16
CA GLY A 233 17.20 5.57 0.41
C GLY A 233 17.82 6.86 0.95
N GLY A 234 17.01 7.90 1.13
CA GLY A 234 17.42 9.20 1.66
C GLY A 234 17.99 9.09 3.07
N ALA A 235 17.42 8.22 3.90
CA ALA A 235 17.89 8.00 5.26
C ALA A 235 19.30 7.37 5.32
N VAL A 236 19.58 6.38 4.46
CA VAL A 236 20.94 5.81 4.33
C VAL A 236 21.92 6.87 3.82
N CYS A 237 21.53 7.63 2.79
CA CYS A 237 22.38 8.70 2.26
C CYS A 237 22.68 9.76 3.32
N ALA A 238 21.67 10.19 4.08
CA ALA A 238 21.83 11.20 5.13
C ALA A 238 22.83 10.75 6.19
N LYS A 239 22.68 9.50 6.67
CA LYS A 239 23.59 8.92 7.66
C LYS A 239 25.02 8.88 7.14
N ASN A 240 25.25 8.28 5.97
CA ASN A 240 26.60 8.11 5.44
C ASN A 240 27.30 9.46 5.17
N LEU A 241 26.59 10.43 4.59
CA LEU A 241 27.17 11.74 4.26
C LEU A 241 27.42 12.59 5.52
N ALA A 242 26.53 12.54 6.51
CA ALA A 242 26.71 13.28 7.76
C ALA A 242 27.85 12.69 8.60
N GLU A 243 27.96 11.35 8.70
CA GLU A 243 29.07 10.70 9.41
C GLU A 243 30.44 10.97 8.76
N ASP A 244 30.47 11.18 7.44
CA ASP A 244 31.67 11.60 6.72
C ASP A 244 31.98 13.11 6.87
N GLY A 245 31.18 13.85 7.64
CA GLY A 245 31.44 15.24 8.03
C GLY A 245 30.86 16.31 7.09
N HIS A 246 30.03 15.93 6.12
CA HIS A 246 29.36 16.89 5.23
C HIS A 246 28.15 17.52 5.91
N LYS A 247 27.85 18.80 5.59
CA LYS A 247 26.59 19.42 6.01
C LYS A 247 25.45 18.84 5.19
N VAL A 248 24.47 18.24 5.86
CA VAL A 248 23.34 17.55 5.23
C VAL A 248 22.03 18.13 5.74
N VAL A 249 21.15 18.47 4.80
CA VAL A 249 19.75 18.81 5.10
C VAL A 249 18.84 17.78 4.43
N VAL A 250 17.99 17.12 5.21
CA VAL A 250 16.94 16.21 4.70
C VAL A 250 15.60 16.92 4.75
N VAL A 251 14.85 16.85 3.66
CA VAL A 251 13.54 17.50 3.55
C VAL A 251 12.44 16.49 3.25
N GLU A 252 11.33 16.57 3.98
CA GLU A 252 10.19 15.66 3.89
C GLU A 252 8.91 16.47 3.72
N LYS A 253 8.06 16.08 2.76
CA LYS A 253 6.76 16.75 2.53
C LYS A 253 5.75 16.46 3.63
N SER A 254 5.95 15.35 4.33
CA SER A 254 5.09 14.82 5.38
C SER A 254 5.62 15.20 6.77
N TYR A 255 5.01 14.65 7.82
CA TYR A 255 5.32 14.98 9.21
C TYR A 255 5.78 13.75 10.00
N TYR A 256 6.62 13.98 11.01
CA TYR A 256 7.02 12.98 11.99
C TYR A 256 5.94 12.78 13.05
N TYR A 257 5.66 11.52 13.39
CA TYR A 257 4.82 11.18 14.53
C TYR A 257 5.65 10.31 15.48
N PRO A 258 5.93 10.78 16.71
CA PRO A 258 6.59 9.94 17.70
C PRO A 258 5.69 8.75 18.04
N PRO A 259 6.23 7.64 18.58
CA PRO A 259 5.44 6.45 18.90
C PRO A 259 4.18 6.77 19.72
N SER A 260 4.28 7.67 20.71
CA SER A 260 3.16 8.10 21.55
C SER A 260 1.98 8.75 20.79
N GLN A 261 2.19 9.22 19.56
CA GLN A 261 1.21 9.90 18.70
C GLN A 261 1.04 9.22 17.34
N LEU A 262 1.58 8.01 17.16
CA LEU A 262 1.52 7.32 15.88
C LEU A 262 0.06 7.03 15.49
N PRO A 263 -0.41 7.41 14.29
CA PRO A 263 -1.82 7.30 13.90
C PRO A 263 -2.20 5.87 13.52
N MET A 264 -2.28 4.97 14.52
CA MET A 264 -2.38 3.52 14.31
C MET A 264 -3.74 3.00 13.84
N SER A 265 -4.82 3.80 13.92
CA SER A 265 -6.13 3.37 13.41
C SER A 265 -6.17 3.40 11.88
N GLU A 266 -6.88 2.50 11.21
CA GLU A 266 -6.95 2.46 9.74
C GLU A 266 -7.53 3.73 9.09
N ALA A 267 -8.35 4.48 9.83
CA ALA A 267 -8.91 5.75 9.40
C ALA A 267 -7.83 6.84 9.34
N THR A 268 -7.07 6.99 10.43
CA THR A 268 -6.03 8.01 10.57
C THR A 268 -4.75 7.62 9.82
N SER A 269 -4.35 6.35 9.84
CA SER A 269 -3.13 5.85 9.20
C SER A 269 -3.18 6.13 7.71
N GLY A 270 -4.30 5.84 7.04
CA GLY A 270 -4.48 6.09 5.61
C GLY A 270 -4.20 7.55 5.23
N ILE A 271 -4.67 8.51 6.03
CA ILE A 271 -4.51 9.94 5.75
C ILE A 271 -3.12 10.47 6.08
N HIS A 272 -2.55 10.05 7.21
CA HIS A 272 -1.28 10.60 7.70
C HIS A 272 -0.05 9.85 7.21
N LEU A 273 -0.18 8.58 6.85
CA LEU A 273 0.97 7.71 6.57
C LEU A 273 1.07 7.24 5.13
N PHE A 274 0.01 7.37 4.33
CA PHE A 274 -0.04 6.85 2.97
C PHE A 274 -0.32 7.96 1.96
N GLU A 275 0.20 7.78 0.75
CA GLU A 275 -0.16 8.59 -0.40
C GLU A 275 -1.66 8.46 -0.69
N ASN A 276 -2.26 9.53 -1.21
CA ASN A 276 -3.65 9.53 -1.66
C ASN A 276 -4.69 9.10 -0.60
N GLY A 277 -4.37 9.28 0.70
CA GLY A 277 -5.26 8.89 1.79
C GLY A 277 -5.38 7.37 1.99
N GLY A 278 -4.47 6.57 1.40
CA GLY A 278 -4.40 5.12 1.59
C GLY A 278 -4.00 4.38 0.32
N VAL A 279 -4.83 4.46 -0.73
CA VAL A 279 -4.69 3.65 -1.94
C VAL A 279 -4.69 4.54 -3.18
N ILE A 280 -3.75 4.30 -4.08
CA ILE A 280 -3.68 4.89 -5.41
C ILE A 280 -4.23 3.87 -6.42
N MET A 281 -5.09 4.32 -7.32
CA MET A 281 -5.55 3.51 -8.45
C MET A 281 -4.79 3.92 -9.71
N ASN A 282 -4.39 2.95 -10.51
CA ASN A 282 -3.81 3.21 -11.83
C ASN A 282 -4.88 3.61 -12.87
N ASP A 283 -4.45 4.04 -14.05
CA ASP A 283 -5.34 4.63 -15.07
C ASP A 283 -6.47 3.70 -15.55
N ASP A 284 -6.22 2.38 -15.64
CA ASP A 284 -7.23 1.39 -16.08
C ASP A 284 -7.96 0.68 -14.92
N SER A 285 -7.64 1.04 -13.68
CA SER A 285 -8.19 0.45 -12.45
C SER A 285 -7.95 -1.06 -12.27
N SER A 286 -6.89 -1.60 -12.89
CA SER A 286 -6.45 -2.98 -12.69
C SER A 286 -5.51 -3.17 -11.49
N MET A 287 -4.85 -2.10 -11.03
CA MET A 287 -3.88 -2.12 -9.93
C MET A 287 -4.27 -1.14 -8.81
N SER A 288 -4.25 -1.64 -7.57
CA SER A 288 -4.32 -0.81 -6.35
C SER A 288 -2.93 -0.72 -5.74
N ILE A 289 -2.38 0.48 -5.60
CA ILE A 289 -1.02 0.71 -5.12
C ILE A 289 -1.07 1.38 -3.75
N VAL A 290 -0.32 0.87 -2.78
CA VAL A 290 -0.08 1.53 -1.50
C VAL A 290 1.35 2.05 -1.44
N ALA A 291 1.52 3.31 -1.05
CA ALA A 291 2.82 3.97 -0.95
C ALA A 291 2.85 4.88 0.29
N GLY A 292 4.00 4.98 0.95
CA GLY A 292 4.15 5.77 2.17
C GLY A 292 4.28 7.26 1.88
N SER A 293 3.62 8.08 2.70
CA SER A 293 3.69 9.54 2.73
C SER A 293 3.85 10.01 4.18
N ASN A 294 5.02 9.75 4.75
CA ASN A 294 5.35 10.03 6.14
C ASN A 294 6.86 10.15 6.34
N TRP A 295 7.26 10.60 7.53
CA TRP A 295 8.66 10.52 7.97
C TRP A 295 9.19 9.09 8.00
N GLY A 296 10.23 8.80 7.21
CA GLY A 296 10.75 7.44 6.97
C GLY A 296 10.12 6.72 5.76
N GLY A 297 9.09 7.32 5.15
CA GLY A 297 8.45 6.87 3.92
C GLY A 297 7.88 5.45 4.00
N GLY A 298 8.10 4.65 2.96
CA GLY A 298 7.65 3.26 2.93
C GLY A 298 8.30 2.36 3.99
N GLY A 299 9.43 2.77 4.58
CA GLY A 299 10.08 2.03 5.67
C GLY A 299 9.25 1.99 6.95
N THR A 300 8.48 3.05 7.21
CA THR A 300 7.64 3.20 8.40
C THR A 300 6.39 2.32 8.37
N ILE A 301 5.87 2.00 7.19
CA ILE A 301 4.58 1.29 7.00
C ILE A 301 4.76 -0.12 6.40
N ASN A 302 5.98 -0.65 6.40
CA ASN A 302 6.25 -1.96 5.83
C ASN A 302 5.96 -3.12 6.81
N TRP A 303 6.18 -4.35 6.34
CA TRP A 303 5.90 -5.58 7.09
C TRP A 303 7.15 -6.22 7.69
N SER A 304 8.23 -5.45 7.86
CA SER A 304 9.53 -5.88 8.37
C SER A 304 10.30 -6.96 7.59
N ALA A 305 9.65 -7.61 6.61
CA ALA A 305 10.26 -8.59 5.72
C ALA A 305 11.55 -8.05 5.11
N SER A 306 12.62 -8.83 5.15
CA SER A 306 13.98 -8.40 4.81
C SER A 306 14.72 -9.49 4.05
N LEU A 307 14.35 -9.66 2.78
CA LEU A 307 15.04 -10.56 1.85
C LEU A 307 16.09 -9.76 1.04
N GLN A 308 17.31 -10.31 0.93
CA GLN A 308 18.32 -9.77 0.02
C GLN A 308 17.95 -10.07 -1.45
N THR A 309 18.48 -9.25 -2.37
CA THR A 309 18.31 -9.45 -3.83
C THR A 309 18.86 -10.81 -4.25
N GLN A 310 18.07 -11.60 -4.99
CA GLN A 310 18.46 -12.96 -5.36
C GLN A 310 19.54 -12.99 -6.44
N ASP A 311 20.38 -14.03 -6.44
CA ASP A 311 21.53 -14.16 -7.34
C ASP A 311 21.15 -14.13 -8.82
N PHE A 312 20.02 -14.74 -9.21
CA PHE A 312 19.57 -14.73 -10.60
C PHE A 312 19.18 -13.31 -11.07
N VAL A 313 18.63 -12.47 -10.18
CA VAL A 313 18.32 -11.07 -10.48
C VAL A 313 19.60 -10.24 -10.58
N ARG A 314 20.53 -10.45 -9.65
CA ARG A 314 21.85 -9.80 -9.67
C ARG A 314 22.61 -10.13 -10.95
N LYS A 315 22.54 -11.39 -11.38
CA LYS A 315 23.12 -11.86 -12.64
C LYS A 315 22.49 -11.16 -13.85
N GLU A 316 21.15 -11.08 -13.93
CA GLU A 316 20.48 -10.30 -14.99
C GLU A 316 20.99 -8.85 -15.02
N TRP A 317 21.07 -8.20 -13.86
CA TRP A 317 21.52 -6.80 -13.79
C TRP A 317 22.99 -6.64 -14.20
N ALA A 318 23.86 -7.55 -13.80
CA ALA A 318 25.29 -7.48 -14.07
C ALA A 318 25.68 -7.90 -15.49
N GLU A 319 25.06 -8.97 -16.01
CA GLU A 319 25.40 -9.56 -17.30
C GLU A 319 24.57 -8.93 -18.41
N ASP A 320 23.24 -9.04 -18.34
CA ASP A 320 22.34 -8.64 -19.44
C ASP A 320 22.23 -7.12 -19.57
N ARG A 321 22.33 -6.39 -18.45
CA ARG A 321 22.25 -4.92 -18.42
C ARG A 321 23.61 -4.23 -18.29
N GLY A 322 24.68 -5.02 -18.12
CA GLY A 322 26.05 -4.52 -18.02
C GLY A 322 26.40 -3.76 -16.74
N LEU A 323 25.56 -3.83 -15.70
CA LEU A 323 25.77 -3.13 -14.43
C LEU A 323 26.58 -4.01 -13.47
N LYS A 324 27.88 -4.17 -13.76
CA LYS A 324 28.79 -5.14 -13.10
C LYS A 324 28.80 -5.08 -11.58
N PHE A 325 28.63 -3.89 -11.01
CA PHE A 325 28.46 -3.67 -9.57
C PHE A 325 27.51 -4.68 -8.91
N PHE A 326 26.35 -5.00 -9.50
CA PHE A 326 25.37 -5.90 -8.87
C PHE A 326 25.84 -7.36 -8.75
N GLY A 327 26.81 -7.78 -9.57
CA GLY A 327 27.47 -9.09 -9.49
C GLY A 327 28.75 -9.09 -8.66
N SER A 328 29.17 -7.94 -8.14
CA SER A 328 30.43 -7.76 -7.42
C SER A 328 30.30 -8.08 -5.92
N THR A 329 31.47 -8.20 -5.26
CA THR A 329 31.58 -8.24 -3.79
C THR A 329 31.16 -6.93 -3.16
N ASP A 330 31.39 -5.79 -3.81
CA ASP A 330 31.03 -4.47 -3.27
C ASP A 330 29.52 -4.34 -3.03
N PHE A 331 28.69 -4.89 -3.93
CA PHE A 331 27.23 -4.91 -3.71
C PHE A 331 26.82 -5.88 -2.61
N GLN A 332 27.51 -7.02 -2.46
CA GLN A 332 27.29 -7.91 -1.33
C GLN A 332 27.61 -7.20 -0.01
N ASP A 333 28.74 -6.50 0.06
CA ASP A 333 29.13 -5.74 1.25
C ASP A 333 28.11 -4.65 1.59
N CYS A 334 27.49 -4.01 0.58
CA CYS A 334 26.39 -3.08 0.80
C CYS A 334 25.16 -3.76 1.42
N LEU A 335 24.76 -4.93 0.89
CA LEU A 335 23.65 -5.72 1.42
C LEU A 335 23.92 -6.15 2.87
N ASP A 336 25.13 -6.60 3.16
CA ASP A 336 25.52 -7.11 4.48
C ASP A 336 25.58 -5.98 5.52
N ARG A 337 26.18 -4.83 5.18
CA ARG A 337 26.16 -3.63 6.06
C ARG A 337 24.74 -3.19 6.41
N VAL A 338 23.84 -3.18 5.43
CA VAL A 338 22.44 -2.82 5.64
C VAL A 338 21.76 -3.82 6.58
N CYS A 339 21.89 -5.11 6.30
CA CYS A 339 21.31 -6.16 7.12
C CYS A 339 21.85 -6.14 8.56
N GLU A 340 23.16 -5.99 8.73
CA GLU A 340 23.83 -5.91 10.03
C GLU A 340 23.32 -4.70 10.84
N ARG A 341 23.32 -3.50 10.23
CA ARG A 341 22.84 -2.28 10.91
C ARG A 341 21.38 -2.38 11.33
N MET A 342 20.54 -3.05 10.55
CA MET A 342 19.11 -3.22 10.83
C MET A 342 18.82 -4.41 11.76
N GLY A 343 19.83 -5.21 12.11
CA GLY A 343 19.67 -6.44 12.88
C GLY A 343 18.72 -7.43 12.18
N VAL A 344 18.86 -7.57 10.86
CA VAL A 344 18.03 -8.48 10.06
C VAL A 344 18.28 -9.91 10.49
N SER A 345 17.26 -10.58 11.02
CA SER A 345 17.38 -11.96 11.48
C SER A 345 16.06 -12.74 11.36
N ALA A 346 16.17 -14.04 11.15
CA ALA A 346 15.06 -14.99 11.22
C ALA A 346 15.01 -15.77 12.54
N GLU A 347 16.02 -15.63 13.41
CA GLU A 347 16.19 -16.46 14.62
C GLU A 347 15.08 -16.25 15.65
N HIS A 348 14.56 -15.03 15.74
CA HIS A 348 13.53 -14.63 16.71
C HIS A 348 12.13 -14.54 16.11
N VAL A 349 11.93 -15.16 14.94
CA VAL A 349 10.64 -15.12 14.24
C VAL A 349 9.66 -16.10 14.90
N ARG A 350 8.58 -15.55 15.46
CA ARG A 350 7.40 -16.31 15.89
C ARG A 350 6.33 -16.31 14.81
N GLN A 351 6.03 -17.51 14.29
CA GLN A 351 5.02 -17.69 13.25
C GLN A 351 3.60 -17.61 13.83
N ASN A 352 2.75 -16.73 13.29
CA ASN A 352 1.30 -16.78 13.52
C ASN A 352 0.63 -17.86 12.66
N HIS A 353 -0.68 -18.06 12.81
CA HIS A 353 -1.40 -19.14 12.14
C HIS A 353 -1.24 -19.12 10.61
N GLY A 354 -1.46 -17.97 9.96
CA GLY A 354 -1.33 -17.83 8.51
C GLY A 354 0.07 -18.21 8.03
N ASN A 355 1.12 -17.70 8.68
CA ASN A 355 2.49 -18.05 8.29
C ASN A 355 2.83 -19.54 8.56
N GLN A 356 2.24 -20.17 9.58
CA GLN A 356 2.35 -21.62 9.82
C GLN A 356 1.64 -22.43 8.73
N VAL A 357 0.43 -22.04 8.32
CA VAL A 357 -0.31 -22.66 7.21
C VAL A 357 0.54 -22.68 5.95
N LEU A 358 1.23 -21.58 5.65
CA LEU A 358 2.09 -21.48 4.49
C LEU A 358 3.30 -22.44 4.58
N LEU A 359 3.98 -22.49 5.74
CA LEU A 359 5.15 -23.37 5.93
C LEU A 359 4.75 -24.86 5.90
N GLU A 360 3.77 -25.23 6.71
CA GLU A 360 3.35 -26.63 6.89
C GLU A 360 2.61 -27.16 5.66
N GLY A 361 1.73 -26.35 5.05
CA GLY A 361 1.07 -26.71 3.81
C GLY A 361 2.06 -26.86 2.65
N SER A 362 3.08 -26.01 2.58
CA SER A 362 4.19 -26.18 1.63
C SER A 362 4.94 -27.50 1.86
N ARG A 363 5.28 -27.79 3.12
CA ARG A 363 5.97 -29.04 3.50
C ARG A 363 5.18 -30.28 3.08
N LYS A 364 3.85 -30.31 3.34
CA LYS A 364 2.96 -31.42 2.96
C LYS A 364 2.90 -31.65 1.44
N LEU A 365 3.09 -30.61 0.64
CA LEU A 365 3.05 -30.65 -0.82
C LEU A 365 4.42 -30.81 -1.48
N GLY A 366 5.50 -30.86 -0.68
CA GLY A 366 6.87 -30.91 -1.19
C GLY A 366 7.36 -29.58 -1.78
N PHE A 367 6.72 -28.46 -1.42
CA PHE A 367 7.18 -27.12 -1.81
C PHE A 367 8.25 -26.60 -0.83
N ASN A 368 9.14 -25.76 -1.34
CA ASN A 368 10.20 -25.10 -0.59
C ASN A 368 9.64 -23.82 0.05
N ALA A 369 9.59 -23.80 1.37
CA ALA A 369 9.21 -22.63 2.14
C ALA A 369 10.17 -22.43 3.32
N LYS A 370 10.40 -21.17 3.69
CA LYS A 370 11.33 -20.80 4.76
C LYS A 370 10.82 -19.60 5.56
N PRO A 371 11.29 -19.43 6.81
CA PRO A 371 11.11 -18.18 7.54
C PRO A 371 11.69 -16.98 6.77
N VAL A 372 11.03 -15.83 6.89
CA VAL A 372 11.50 -14.57 6.32
C VAL A 372 12.22 -13.76 7.40
N PRO A 373 13.49 -13.37 7.19
CA PRO A 373 14.19 -12.48 8.11
C PRO A 373 13.47 -11.14 8.29
N GLN A 374 13.55 -10.58 9.49
CA GLN A 374 12.86 -9.35 9.89
C GLN A 374 13.87 -8.29 10.32
N ASN A 375 13.63 -7.02 9.99
CA ASN A 375 14.46 -5.86 10.39
C ASN A 375 14.15 -5.33 11.81
N THR A 376 14.04 -6.23 12.78
CA THR A 376 13.53 -5.92 14.12
C THR A 376 14.65 -5.69 15.15
N GLY A 377 15.87 -5.37 14.68
CA GLY A 377 17.03 -5.18 15.54
C GLY A 377 17.45 -6.46 16.27
N GLY A 378 17.15 -7.64 15.71
CA GLY A 378 17.41 -8.92 16.37
C GLY A 378 16.44 -9.27 17.52
N HIS A 379 15.25 -8.66 17.58
CA HIS A 379 14.25 -8.97 18.60
C HIS A 379 12.98 -9.60 18.01
N GLU A 380 12.23 -10.35 18.83
CA GLU A 380 10.91 -10.84 18.44
C GLU A 380 9.97 -9.64 18.19
N HIS A 381 9.15 -9.75 17.16
CA HIS A 381 8.15 -8.77 16.79
C HIS A 381 6.81 -9.44 16.49
N TYR A 382 5.76 -9.07 17.24
CA TYR A 382 4.46 -9.75 17.20
C TYR A 382 3.29 -8.74 17.29
N CYS A 383 3.30 -7.68 16.46
CA CYS A 383 2.34 -6.57 16.55
C CYS A 383 1.02 -6.80 15.80
N GLY A 384 1.05 -7.40 14.61
CA GLY A 384 -0.03 -7.44 13.61
C GLY A 384 -0.42 -6.10 12.95
N HIS A 385 0.00 -4.97 13.51
CA HIS A 385 -0.48 -3.61 13.15
C HIS A 385 0.54 -2.75 12.38
N CYS A 386 1.68 -3.30 12.00
CA CYS A 386 2.82 -2.49 11.53
C CYS A 386 2.61 -1.91 10.12
N SER A 387 1.59 -2.37 9.40
CA SER A 387 1.04 -1.67 8.23
C SER A 387 0.56 -0.26 8.52
N ASN A 388 0.11 0.02 9.75
CA ASN A 388 -0.35 1.35 10.18
C ASN A 388 0.76 2.17 10.83
N GLY A 389 2.01 1.86 10.51
CA GLY A 389 3.18 2.52 11.06
C GLY A 389 3.84 1.70 12.16
N TRP A 390 5.16 1.67 12.13
CA TRP A 390 6.04 1.34 13.24
C TRP A 390 7.21 2.31 13.23
N PRO A 391 7.79 2.68 14.38
CA PRO A 391 8.96 3.58 14.44
C PRO A 391 10.27 2.95 13.90
N VAL A 392 10.25 2.29 12.73
CA VAL A 392 11.48 1.83 12.06
C VAL A 392 12.05 2.95 11.19
N VAL A 393 12.58 3.98 11.83
CA VAL A 393 13.45 4.95 11.17
C VAL A 393 14.88 4.63 11.58
N SER A 394 15.46 3.57 11.03
CA SER A 394 16.71 3.02 11.56
C SER A 394 17.93 3.92 11.32
N TRP A 395 17.91 4.78 10.28
CA TRP A 395 19.09 5.53 9.83
C TRP A 395 19.07 7.03 10.17
N LEU A 396 17.90 7.69 10.16
CA LEU A 396 17.80 9.12 10.46
C LEU A 396 18.27 9.50 11.88
N PRO A 397 18.07 8.67 12.94
CA PRO A 397 18.65 8.97 14.25
C PRO A 397 20.18 9.04 14.23
N ASP A 398 20.85 8.22 13.42
CA ASP A 398 22.30 8.25 13.30
C ASP A 398 22.76 9.47 12.48
N ALA A 399 22.04 9.79 11.41
CA ALA A 399 22.26 11.04 10.67
C ALA A 399 22.12 12.28 11.58
N ALA A 400 21.09 12.29 12.44
CA ALA A 400 20.87 13.37 13.40
C ALA A 400 22.01 13.50 14.42
N LYS A 401 22.47 12.36 14.98
CA LYS A 401 23.63 12.33 15.88
C LYS A 401 24.92 12.79 15.20
N ALA A 402 25.04 12.58 13.89
CA ALA A 402 26.16 13.04 13.08
C ALA A 402 26.03 14.51 12.63
N GLY A 403 24.93 15.20 12.98
CA GLY A 403 24.74 16.62 12.72
C GLY A 403 23.93 16.96 11.47
N ALA A 404 23.22 16.00 10.88
CA ALA A 404 22.24 16.30 9.83
C ALA A 404 21.06 17.11 10.39
N GLU A 405 20.57 18.06 9.59
CA GLU A 405 19.40 18.88 9.90
C GLU A 405 18.18 18.42 9.10
N PHE A 406 16.98 18.70 9.63
CA PHE A 406 15.74 18.15 9.11
C PHE A 406 14.66 19.22 8.91
N ILE A 407 13.87 19.06 7.84
CA ILE A 407 12.67 19.85 7.57
C ILE A 407 11.52 18.90 7.28
N GLU A 408 10.46 18.96 8.08
CA GLU A 408 9.18 18.30 7.79
C GLU A 408 8.16 19.31 7.22
N GLY A 409 7.10 18.82 6.58
CA GLY A 409 6.08 19.67 5.95
C GLY A 409 6.60 20.45 4.72
N PHE A 410 7.76 20.08 4.16
CA PHE A 410 8.38 20.76 3.02
C PHE A 410 8.17 19.99 1.72
N LYS A 411 7.19 20.43 0.93
CA LYS A 411 6.91 19.87 -0.39
C LYS A 411 7.81 20.54 -1.43
N VAL A 412 8.85 19.83 -1.86
CA VAL A 412 9.72 20.24 -2.97
C VAL A 412 8.97 20.12 -4.30
N ASP A 413 9.03 21.17 -5.11
CA ASP A 413 8.41 21.23 -6.42
C ASP A 413 9.38 20.82 -7.53
N HIS A 414 10.62 21.33 -7.49
CA HIS A 414 11.65 21.11 -8.51
C HIS A 414 13.08 21.39 -8.00
N VAL A 415 14.05 20.90 -8.77
CA VAL A 415 15.48 21.19 -8.66
C VAL A 415 15.79 22.51 -9.37
N ILE A 416 16.64 23.33 -8.76
CA ILE A 416 17.16 24.56 -9.35
C ILE A 416 18.49 24.25 -10.05
N PHE A 417 18.64 24.77 -11.26
CA PHE A 417 19.88 24.71 -12.03
C PHE A 417 20.54 26.09 -12.11
N ASP A 418 21.87 26.13 -12.26
CA ASP A 418 22.55 27.37 -12.64
C ASP A 418 22.29 27.74 -14.12
N GLU A 419 22.69 28.95 -14.49
CA GLU A 419 22.51 29.49 -15.85
C GLU A 419 23.61 29.05 -16.83
N SER A 420 24.36 27.99 -16.52
CA SER A 420 25.45 27.53 -17.38
C SER A 420 24.97 26.62 -18.52
N ASP A 421 25.78 26.49 -19.57
CA ASP A 421 25.48 25.61 -20.72
C ASP A 421 25.39 24.13 -20.32
N GLU A 422 26.18 23.72 -19.32
CA GLU A 422 26.13 22.39 -18.71
C GLU A 422 25.23 22.40 -17.48
N LYS A 423 23.99 21.90 -17.60
CA LYS A 423 23.00 21.92 -16.51
C LYS A 423 23.59 21.39 -15.20
N LYS A 424 23.76 22.27 -14.21
CA LYS A 424 24.28 21.92 -12.89
C LYS A 424 23.28 22.24 -11.80
N ALA A 425 22.92 21.22 -11.02
CA ALA A 425 22.01 21.40 -9.90
C ALA A 425 22.70 22.21 -8.78
N VAL A 426 22.00 23.23 -8.29
CA VAL A 426 22.47 24.14 -7.24
C VAL A 426 21.56 24.20 -6.01
N GLY A 427 20.46 23.44 -6.02
CA GLY A 427 19.53 23.40 -4.92
C GLY A 427 18.16 22.89 -5.31
N VAL A 428 17.20 23.07 -4.39
CA VAL A 428 15.79 22.74 -4.59
C VAL A 428 14.90 23.86 -4.09
N LYS A 429 13.69 23.93 -4.65
CA LYS A 429 12.67 24.92 -4.31
C LYS A 429 11.35 24.22 -4.02
N GLY A 430 10.60 24.72 -3.05
CA GLY A 430 9.23 24.28 -2.80
C GLY A 430 8.51 25.11 -1.75
N VAL A 431 7.44 24.53 -1.20
CA VAL A 431 6.60 25.15 -0.18
C VAL A 431 6.68 24.37 1.13
N TRP A 432 7.04 25.07 2.20
CA TRP A 432 6.99 24.57 3.57
C TRP A 432 5.70 24.99 4.26
N THR A 433 5.10 24.06 5.00
CA THR A 433 3.93 24.31 5.84
C THR A 433 4.25 23.90 7.28
N SER A 434 4.06 24.81 8.23
CA SER A 434 4.28 24.53 9.64
C SER A 434 3.17 23.63 10.22
N ARG A 435 3.47 23.05 11.39
CA ARG A 435 2.42 22.60 12.31
C ARG A 435 1.61 23.80 12.83
N ASN A 436 0.43 23.52 13.37
CA ASN A 436 -0.36 24.52 14.10
C ASN A 436 0.25 24.83 15.48
N SER A 437 -0.31 25.83 16.17
CA SER A 437 0.18 26.29 17.48
C SER A 437 0.19 25.23 18.60
N GLN A 438 -0.53 24.11 18.42
CA GLN A 438 -0.58 22.98 19.34
C GLN A 438 0.33 21.81 18.91
N GLY A 439 1.12 21.96 17.85
CA GLY A 439 1.96 20.90 17.29
C GLY A 439 1.20 19.88 16.42
N GLY A 440 -0.07 20.15 16.10
CA GLY A 440 -0.89 19.34 15.20
C GLY A 440 -0.75 19.73 13.73
N VAL A 441 -1.28 18.89 12.84
CA VAL A 441 -1.38 19.15 11.39
C VAL A 441 -2.81 19.42 10.94
N ASP A 442 -3.75 19.43 11.89
CA ASP A 442 -5.16 19.77 11.77
C ASP A 442 -5.40 21.29 11.81
N GLY A 443 -6.65 21.71 11.62
CA GLY A 443 -7.04 23.11 11.58
C GLY A 443 -6.75 23.80 10.25
N PRO A 444 -7.33 25.00 10.05
CA PRO A 444 -7.28 25.72 8.78
C PRO A 444 -5.87 26.19 8.47
N LEU A 445 -5.57 26.39 7.18
CA LEU A 445 -4.25 26.91 6.76
C LEU A 445 -3.93 28.29 7.36
N SER A 446 -4.96 29.07 7.74
CA SER A 446 -4.79 30.36 8.43
C SER A 446 -4.07 30.25 9.78
N ASP A 447 -4.11 29.07 10.41
CA ASP A 447 -3.50 28.83 11.72
C ASP A 447 -2.06 28.30 11.60
N LYS A 448 -1.54 28.21 10.37
CA LYS A 448 -0.24 27.67 10.03
C LYS A 448 0.57 28.70 9.25
N THR A 449 1.89 28.58 9.33
CA THR A 449 2.78 29.36 8.46
C THR A 449 3.01 28.57 7.18
N VAL A 450 2.72 29.19 6.03
CA VAL A 450 3.07 28.66 4.70
C VAL A 450 4.15 29.56 4.12
N ARG A 451 5.25 28.96 3.64
CA ARG A 451 6.39 29.72 3.15
C ARG A 451 7.10 29.05 1.98
N GLU A 452 7.52 29.85 1.01
CA GLU A 452 8.45 29.38 -0.01
C GLU A 452 9.85 29.23 0.58
N VAL A 453 10.48 28.08 0.33
CA VAL A 453 11.83 27.76 0.83
C VAL A 453 12.72 27.31 -0.32
N ILE A 454 13.94 27.84 -0.34
CA ILE A 454 15.02 27.48 -1.26
C ILE A 454 16.17 26.89 -0.45
N VAL A 455 16.56 25.66 -0.79
CA VAL A 455 17.73 24.99 -0.21
C VAL A 455 18.82 24.94 -1.25
N LYS A 456 19.83 25.80 -1.11
CA LYS A 456 21.02 25.78 -1.96
C LYS A 456 21.97 24.68 -1.49
N ALA A 457 22.51 23.91 -2.42
CA ALA A 457 23.39 22.79 -2.10
C ALA A 457 24.46 22.58 -3.18
N LYS A 458 25.63 22.07 -2.78
CA LYS A 458 26.67 21.65 -3.73
C LYS A 458 26.26 20.39 -4.49
N LYS A 459 25.49 19.50 -3.85
CA LYS A 459 24.95 18.26 -4.42
C LYS A 459 23.47 18.12 -4.03
N VAL A 460 22.64 17.66 -4.97
CA VAL A 460 21.20 17.41 -4.76
C VAL A 460 20.92 15.93 -4.94
N ILE A 461 20.30 15.31 -3.95
CA ILE A 461 19.85 13.91 -4.02
C ILE A 461 18.33 13.87 -3.97
N ILE A 462 17.70 13.33 -5.03
CA ILE A 462 16.27 13.04 -5.06
C ILE A 462 16.04 11.62 -4.55
N SER A 463 15.26 11.49 -3.47
CA SER A 463 14.88 10.23 -2.81
C SER A 463 13.39 10.19 -2.47
N THR A 464 12.56 10.68 -3.39
CA THR A 464 11.11 10.80 -3.18
C THR A 464 10.33 9.53 -3.55
N GLY A 465 11.03 8.47 -3.91
CA GLY A 465 10.46 7.19 -4.26
C GLY A 465 9.95 7.13 -5.70
N THR A 466 9.67 5.92 -6.16
CA THR A 466 9.35 5.58 -7.55
C THR A 466 8.19 6.39 -8.16
N LEU A 467 7.23 6.83 -7.37
CA LEU A 467 6.10 7.60 -7.87
C LEU A 467 6.43 9.10 -8.04
N TRP A 468 7.14 9.71 -7.09
CA TRP A 468 7.36 11.16 -7.07
C TRP A 468 8.68 11.58 -7.72
N THR A 469 9.71 10.76 -7.69
CA THR A 469 11.01 11.08 -8.31
C THR A 469 10.89 11.46 -9.78
N PRO A 470 10.22 10.69 -10.67
CA PRO A 470 10.07 11.09 -12.07
C PRO A 470 9.24 12.37 -12.25
N VAL A 471 8.32 12.68 -11.33
CA VAL A 471 7.53 13.92 -11.35
C VAL A 471 8.41 15.12 -11.05
N ILE A 472 9.22 15.07 -9.98
CA ILE A 472 10.14 16.16 -9.62
C ILE A 472 11.16 16.40 -10.74
N LEU A 473 11.75 15.33 -11.30
CA LEU A 473 12.70 15.46 -12.41
C LEU A 473 12.07 16.14 -13.64
N LYS A 474 10.82 15.79 -14.00
CA LYS A 474 10.09 16.44 -15.10
C LYS A 474 9.72 17.88 -14.78
N ASN A 475 9.27 18.16 -13.57
CA ASN A 475 8.95 19.53 -13.12
C ASN A 475 10.19 20.43 -13.12
N SER A 476 11.38 19.84 -12.97
CA SER A 476 12.66 20.54 -13.10
C SER A 476 13.06 20.84 -14.55
N GLY A 477 12.24 20.46 -15.54
CA GLY A 477 12.52 20.71 -16.96
C GLY A 477 13.52 19.73 -17.58
N LEU A 478 13.69 18.54 -16.99
CA LEU A 478 14.47 17.46 -17.61
C LEU A 478 13.64 16.73 -18.68
N THR A 479 14.27 16.49 -19.82
CA THR A 479 13.59 15.98 -21.04
C THR A 479 13.99 14.56 -21.41
N ASN A 480 14.78 13.87 -20.57
CA ASN A 480 15.16 12.48 -20.82
C ASN A 480 13.89 11.60 -20.95
N PRO A 481 13.68 10.92 -22.09
CA PRO A 481 12.46 10.17 -22.37
C PRO A 481 12.29 8.92 -21.49
N GLN A 482 13.34 8.50 -20.78
CA GLN A 482 13.30 7.39 -19.84
C GLN A 482 12.68 7.78 -18.49
N ILE A 483 12.57 9.08 -18.17
CA ILE A 483 12.01 9.53 -16.90
C ILE A 483 10.54 9.09 -16.79
N GLY A 484 10.27 8.28 -15.77
CA GLY A 484 8.96 7.71 -15.47
C GLY A 484 8.72 6.33 -16.08
N ARG A 485 9.50 5.92 -17.10
CA ARG A 485 9.33 4.61 -17.75
C ARG A 485 9.93 3.50 -16.89
N ASN A 486 9.58 2.26 -17.21
CA ASN A 486 10.11 1.06 -16.55
C ASN A 486 9.61 0.93 -15.10
N LEU A 487 8.35 1.31 -14.86
CA LEU A 487 7.71 1.06 -13.57
C LEU A 487 7.49 -0.45 -13.40
N TYR A 488 8.01 -1.01 -12.32
CA TYR A 488 7.72 -2.37 -11.87
C TYR A 488 6.94 -2.31 -10.55
N LEU A 489 5.94 -3.19 -10.41
CA LEU A 489 4.99 -3.16 -9.31
C LEU A 489 4.92 -4.42 -8.45
N HIS A 490 5.52 -5.54 -8.86
CA HIS A 490 5.25 -6.84 -8.22
C HIS A 490 3.75 -7.12 -8.02
N PRO A 491 2.94 -7.26 -9.09
CA PRO A 491 1.50 -7.41 -8.97
C PRO A 491 1.12 -8.66 -8.16
N VAL A 492 0.17 -8.50 -7.24
CA VAL A 492 -0.31 -9.57 -6.37
C VAL A 492 -1.77 -9.90 -6.61
N SER A 493 -2.12 -11.18 -6.49
CA SER A 493 -3.49 -11.66 -6.31
C SER A 493 -3.64 -12.35 -4.96
N MET A 494 -4.82 -12.25 -4.35
CA MET A 494 -5.09 -12.77 -3.01
C MET A 494 -5.92 -14.05 -3.03
N VAL A 495 -5.67 -14.93 -2.05
CA VAL A 495 -6.46 -16.12 -1.71
C VAL A 495 -6.85 -16.04 -0.24
N GLY A 496 -8.14 -15.98 0.05
CA GLY A 496 -8.68 -16.03 1.41
C GLY A 496 -9.04 -17.46 1.80
N ALA A 497 -8.80 -17.85 3.05
CA ALA A 497 -9.17 -19.16 3.55
C ALA A 497 -9.73 -19.06 4.97
N VAL A 498 -10.89 -19.70 5.21
CA VAL A 498 -11.53 -19.78 6.53
C VAL A 498 -11.15 -21.09 7.18
N PHE A 499 -10.70 -21.04 8.43
CA PHE A 499 -10.22 -22.18 9.21
C PHE A 499 -11.15 -22.49 10.39
N PRO A 500 -11.22 -23.75 10.86
CA PRO A 500 -11.99 -24.08 12.05
C PRO A 500 -11.43 -23.45 13.33
N GLU A 501 -10.14 -23.16 13.37
CA GLU A 501 -9.45 -22.51 14.49
C GLU A 501 -9.73 -21.01 14.58
N ASP A 502 -9.75 -20.47 15.80
CA ASP A 502 -9.71 -19.03 16.04
C ASP A 502 -8.31 -18.48 15.69
N VAL A 503 -8.16 -17.95 14.46
CA VAL A 503 -6.84 -17.60 13.92
C VAL A 503 -6.40 -16.18 14.29
N LYS A 504 -7.33 -15.34 14.76
CA LYS A 504 -7.12 -13.92 15.10
C LYS A 504 -6.17 -13.20 14.12
N PRO A 505 -6.64 -12.95 12.90
CA PRO A 505 -5.85 -12.45 11.80
C PRO A 505 -4.86 -11.32 12.17
N TRP A 506 -5.37 -10.35 12.91
CA TRP A 506 -4.68 -9.10 13.23
C TRP A 506 -3.58 -9.22 14.29
N GLU A 507 -3.21 -10.44 14.70
CA GLU A 507 -2.14 -10.69 15.68
C GLU A 507 -0.87 -11.30 15.01
N GLY A 508 0.30 -10.86 15.48
CA GLY A 508 1.58 -11.46 15.14
C GLY A 508 2.36 -10.83 13.98
N GLY A 509 3.51 -11.42 13.65
CA GLY A 509 4.31 -10.98 12.51
C GLY A 509 3.54 -11.17 11.21
N ILE A 510 3.52 -10.13 10.36
CA ILE A 510 2.71 -10.10 9.15
C ILE A 510 3.25 -11.11 8.11
N LEU A 511 4.48 -10.88 7.65
CA LEU A 511 5.13 -11.66 6.59
C LEU A 511 6.38 -12.29 7.19
N THR A 512 6.21 -13.44 7.82
CA THR A 512 7.26 -14.18 8.54
C THR A 512 7.62 -15.52 7.88
N SER A 513 6.93 -15.90 6.82
CA SER A 513 7.28 -17.04 5.96
C SER A 513 7.04 -16.76 4.49
N VAL A 514 7.78 -17.47 3.64
CA VAL A 514 7.68 -17.38 2.18
C VAL A 514 7.84 -18.77 1.56
N CYS A 515 7.00 -19.09 0.57
CA CYS A 515 7.18 -20.22 -0.33
C CYS A 515 7.84 -19.72 -1.62
N SER A 516 8.96 -20.33 -1.99
CA SER A 516 9.79 -19.90 -3.13
C SER A 516 9.85 -20.92 -4.27
N SER A 517 9.14 -22.04 -4.16
CA SER A 517 9.06 -23.08 -5.22
C SER A 517 8.64 -22.57 -6.59
N PHE A 518 7.97 -21.43 -6.66
CA PHE A 518 7.41 -20.88 -7.89
C PHE A 518 8.14 -19.60 -8.34
N GLU A 519 9.27 -19.22 -7.74
CA GLU A 519 9.92 -17.92 -8.01
C GLU A 519 10.64 -17.84 -9.37
N ASN A 520 10.86 -18.98 -10.02
CA ASN A 520 11.61 -19.11 -11.27
C ASN A 520 10.91 -20.06 -12.25
N LEU A 521 9.69 -19.74 -12.64
CA LEU A 521 8.84 -20.56 -13.52
C LEU A 521 9.31 -20.58 -14.97
N ASP A 522 10.00 -19.53 -15.42
CA ASP A 522 10.50 -19.40 -16.79
C ASP A 522 11.98 -19.76 -16.94
N SER A 523 12.64 -20.20 -15.87
CA SER A 523 14.09 -20.42 -15.80
C SER A 523 14.97 -19.17 -16.00
N HIS A 524 14.38 -17.98 -16.07
CA HIS A 524 15.04 -16.68 -16.20
C HIS A 524 14.75 -15.76 -15.00
N GLY A 525 14.29 -16.34 -13.89
CA GLY A 525 14.03 -15.64 -12.65
C GLY A 525 12.67 -14.94 -12.60
N HIS A 526 11.72 -15.25 -13.49
CA HIS A 526 10.34 -14.77 -13.37
C HIS A 526 9.41 -15.87 -12.89
N GLY A 527 8.52 -15.49 -11.97
CA GLY A 527 7.65 -16.41 -11.27
C GLY A 527 6.98 -15.68 -10.13
N VAL A 528 6.52 -16.43 -9.13
CA VAL A 528 5.83 -15.92 -7.95
C VAL A 528 6.41 -16.43 -6.66
N LYS A 529 6.40 -15.57 -5.64
CA LYS A 529 6.49 -16.01 -4.25
C LYS A 529 5.09 -16.13 -3.68
N LEU A 530 4.92 -17.04 -2.72
CA LEU A 530 3.68 -17.15 -1.96
C LEU A 530 3.96 -16.71 -0.53
N GLU A 531 3.13 -15.82 0.00
CA GLU A 531 3.34 -15.16 1.28
C GLU A 531 2.02 -15.06 2.05
N ALA A 532 2.09 -15.00 3.37
CA ALA A 532 0.97 -14.59 4.21
C ALA A 532 0.91 -13.05 4.27
N THR A 533 -0.30 -12.49 4.36
CA THR A 533 -0.49 -11.02 4.32
C THR A 533 -0.89 -10.41 5.65
N CYS A 534 -0.82 -9.07 5.70
CA CYS A 534 -1.36 -8.28 6.80
C CYS A 534 -2.86 -8.40 6.86
N MET A 535 -3.35 -8.45 8.09
CA MET A 535 -4.72 -8.75 8.40
C MET A 535 -5.33 -7.53 9.08
N MET A 536 -5.28 -6.42 8.35
CA MET A 536 -6.11 -5.27 8.65
C MET A 536 -7.40 -5.44 7.84
N PRO A 537 -8.60 -5.31 8.45
CA PRO A 537 -9.85 -5.61 7.78
C PRO A 537 -10.00 -4.87 6.45
N SER A 538 -9.64 -3.58 6.41
CA SER A 538 -9.83 -2.75 5.22
C SER A 538 -8.88 -3.09 4.06
N LEU A 539 -7.77 -3.78 4.33
CA LEU A 539 -6.83 -4.25 3.30
C LEU A 539 -7.22 -5.60 2.68
N CYS A 540 -7.98 -6.45 3.40
CA CYS A 540 -8.31 -7.79 2.94
C CYS A 540 -9.78 -7.96 2.52
N LEU A 541 -10.75 -7.62 3.37
CA LEU A 541 -12.16 -7.95 3.11
C LEU A 541 -12.75 -7.27 1.86
N PRO A 542 -12.39 -6.01 1.51
CA PRO A 542 -12.89 -5.40 0.27
C PRO A 542 -12.39 -6.05 -1.02
N THR A 543 -11.30 -6.84 -0.97
CA THR A 543 -10.75 -7.52 -2.17
C THR A 543 -11.45 -8.84 -2.46
N LEU A 544 -12.15 -9.42 -1.48
CA LEU A 544 -12.88 -10.68 -1.62
C LEU A 544 -14.18 -10.50 -2.41
N ASN A 545 -14.54 -11.52 -3.20
CA ASN A 545 -15.67 -11.48 -4.13
C ASN A 545 -17.01 -11.74 -3.40
N TYR A 546 -17.50 -10.75 -2.67
CA TYR A 546 -18.82 -10.78 -2.02
C TYR A 546 -19.84 -9.94 -2.82
N PRO A 547 -20.76 -10.58 -3.56
CA PRO A 547 -21.58 -9.90 -4.56
C PRO A 547 -22.72 -9.09 -3.95
N THR A 548 -23.29 -9.48 -2.82
CA THR A 548 -24.39 -8.75 -2.19
C THR A 548 -23.95 -8.09 -0.89
N GLY A 549 -24.70 -7.08 -0.44
CA GLY A 549 -24.49 -6.48 0.87
C GLY A 549 -24.75 -7.47 2.01
N PHE A 550 -25.70 -8.38 1.79
CA PHE A 550 -26.00 -9.51 2.68
C PHE A 550 -24.79 -10.44 2.84
N ASP A 551 -24.25 -10.95 1.73
CA ASP A 551 -23.08 -11.84 1.76
C ASP A 551 -21.88 -11.13 2.39
N TYR A 552 -21.68 -9.85 2.05
CA TYR A 552 -20.56 -9.08 2.57
C TYR A 552 -20.58 -8.98 4.09
N LYS A 553 -21.71 -8.59 4.70
CA LYS A 553 -21.82 -8.49 6.16
C LYS A 553 -21.68 -9.86 6.84
N PHE A 554 -22.40 -10.89 6.37
CA PHE A 554 -22.32 -12.20 7.01
C PHE A 554 -20.95 -12.86 6.85
N LYS A 555 -20.34 -12.83 5.67
CA LYS A 555 -19.03 -13.44 5.43
C LYS A 555 -17.89 -12.68 6.11
N SER A 556 -18.03 -11.36 6.32
CA SER A 556 -17.07 -10.58 7.10
C SER A 556 -17.00 -11.00 8.57
N LEU A 557 -18.04 -11.65 9.13
CA LEU A 557 -17.98 -12.23 10.48
C LEU A 557 -16.97 -13.38 10.59
N PHE A 558 -16.63 -14.03 9.47
CA PHE A 558 -15.63 -15.10 9.44
C PHE A 558 -14.20 -14.58 9.49
N TYR A 559 -14.04 -13.25 9.47
CA TYR A 559 -12.75 -12.58 9.53
C TYR A 559 -11.86 -13.15 10.63
N ARG A 560 -12.38 -13.33 11.86
CA ARG A 560 -11.63 -13.89 13.00
C ARG A 560 -11.04 -15.30 12.75
N HIS A 561 -11.58 -16.03 11.78
CA HIS A 561 -11.19 -17.37 11.38
C HIS A 561 -10.50 -17.40 10.00
N MET A 562 -10.21 -16.24 9.40
CA MET A 562 -9.76 -16.15 8.02
C MET A 562 -8.30 -15.74 7.92
N ASN A 563 -7.49 -16.49 7.17
CA ASN A 563 -6.20 -15.98 6.68
C ASN A 563 -6.21 -15.64 5.20
N VAL A 564 -5.44 -14.62 4.81
CA VAL A 564 -5.30 -14.18 3.43
C VAL A 564 -3.84 -14.30 3.02
N PHE A 565 -3.63 -14.91 1.86
CA PHE A 565 -2.35 -15.19 1.26
C PHE A 565 -2.23 -14.47 -0.08
N ILE A 566 -1.01 -14.19 -0.51
CA ILE A 566 -0.74 -13.57 -1.81
C ILE A 566 0.13 -14.44 -2.68
N SER A 567 -0.20 -14.45 -3.97
CA SER A 567 0.74 -14.81 -5.02
C SER A 567 1.28 -13.51 -5.62
N ILE A 568 2.57 -13.24 -5.37
CA ILE A 568 3.26 -12.02 -5.78
C ILE A 568 4.23 -12.33 -6.91
N ALA A 569 4.01 -11.72 -8.08
CA ALA A 569 4.89 -11.93 -9.23
C ALA A 569 6.10 -11.00 -9.20
N ARG A 570 7.25 -11.51 -9.65
CA ARG A 570 8.30 -10.65 -10.20
C ARG A 570 7.89 -10.30 -11.63
N ASP A 571 7.35 -9.10 -11.83
CA ASP A 571 6.84 -8.67 -13.12
C ASP A 571 7.96 -8.48 -14.14
N ARG A 572 7.75 -9.07 -15.32
CA ARG A 572 8.66 -8.93 -16.47
C ARG A 572 8.39 -7.63 -17.22
N ASP A 573 7.11 -7.34 -17.44
CA ASP A 573 6.68 -6.22 -18.28
C ASP A 573 6.40 -4.99 -17.40
N SER A 574 6.72 -3.80 -17.93
CA SER A 574 6.77 -2.56 -17.13
C SER A 574 5.75 -1.52 -17.55
N GLY A 575 5.51 -0.56 -16.66
CA GLY A 575 4.62 0.58 -16.87
C GLY A 575 5.33 1.93 -16.92
N LEU A 576 4.54 2.98 -16.65
CA LEU A 576 4.92 4.38 -16.72
C LEU A 576 4.33 5.16 -15.54
N VAL A 577 5.13 6.06 -14.99
CA VAL A 577 4.68 7.17 -14.14
C VAL A 577 4.85 8.50 -14.88
N TYR A 578 3.84 9.36 -14.81
CA TYR A 578 3.87 10.68 -15.43
C TYR A 578 3.11 11.71 -14.59
N PRO A 579 3.47 13.00 -14.64
CA PRO A 579 2.72 14.03 -13.95
C PRO A 579 1.36 14.25 -14.62
N ASP A 580 0.31 14.36 -13.82
CA ASP A 580 -0.99 14.83 -14.27
C ASP A 580 -0.87 16.27 -14.78
N ALA A 581 -1.36 16.52 -16.00
CA ALA A 581 -1.13 17.80 -16.69
C ALA A 581 -1.77 19.02 -15.98
N LYS A 582 -2.75 18.81 -15.09
CA LYS A 582 -3.41 19.89 -14.35
C LYS A 582 -2.90 20.04 -12.93
N THR A 583 -2.76 18.92 -12.24
CA THR A 583 -2.47 18.90 -10.79
C THR A 583 -0.99 18.69 -10.47
N GLY A 584 -0.20 18.21 -11.43
CA GLY A 584 1.20 17.82 -11.23
C GLY A 584 1.38 16.57 -10.38
N LEU A 585 0.30 15.89 -9.95
CA LEU A 585 0.36 14.67 -9.16
C LEU A 585 0.78 13.46 -10.01
N PRO A 586 1.42 12.43 -9.43
CA PRO A 586 1.80 11.24 -10.18
C PRO A 586 0.59 10.46 -10.69
N ARG A 587 0.63 10.08 -11.97
CA ARG A 587 -0.29 9.16 -12.66
C ARG A 587 0.44 7.88 -13.00
N ILE A 588 -0.28 6.75 -12.95
CA ILE A 588 0.28 5.42 -13.14
C ILE A 588 -0.43 4.73 -14.31
N SER A 589 0.34 4.41 -15.34
CA SER A 589 -0.09 3.57 -16.46
C SER A 589 0.65 2.23 -16.37
N TYR A 590 -0.05 1.18 -15.96
CA TYR A 590 0.49 -0.16 -15.79
C TYR A 590 -0.65 -1.17 -15.90
N THR A 591 -0.46 -2.28 -16.62
CA THR A 591 -1.42 -3.39 -16.65
C THR A 591 -0.62 -4.69 -16.58
N PRO A 592 -0.86 -5.59 -15.59
CA PRO A 592 -0.16 -6.87 -15.53
C PRO A 592 -0.31 -7.64 -16.84
N SER A 593 0.80 -8.08 -17.44
CA SER A 593 0.79 -8.73 -18.74
C SER A 593 0.20 -10.14 -18.69
N ASP A 594 -0.13 -10.71 -19.84
CA ASP A 594 -0.63 -12.09 -19.92
C ASP A 594 0.37 -13.10 -19.33
N PHE A 595 1.66 -12.81 -19.47
CA PHE A 595 2.75 -13.60 -18.90
C PHE A 595 2.74 -13.54 -17.37
N ASP A 596 2.77 -12.32 -16.81
CA ASP A 596 2.80 -12.14 -15.35
C ASP A 596 1.53 -12.69 -14.69
N ARG A 597 0.36 -12.47 -15.30
CA ARG A 597 -0.92 -13.04 -14.82
C ARG A 597 -0.95 -14.57 -14.87
N GLY A 598 -0.31 -15.18 -15.86
CA GLY A 598 -0.16 -16.64 -15.94
C GLY A 598 0.63 -17.20 -14.75
N HIS A 599 1.74 -16.55 -14.38
CA HIS A 599 2.52 -16.94 -13.20
C HIS A 599 1.75 -16.70 -11.89
N ILE A 600 1.03 -15.57 -11.76
CA ILE A 600 0.16 -15.31 -10.61
C ILE A 600 -0.90 -16.41 -10.45
N LEU A 601 -1.52 -16.86 -11.55
CA LEU A 601 -2.50 -17.94 -11.49
C LEU A 601 -1.91 -19.27 -11.00
N GLN A 602 -0.67 -19.59 -11.40
CA GLN A 602 0.06 -20.76 -10.87
C GLN A 602 0.22 -20.69 -9.35
N GLY A 603 0.58 -19.51 -8.83
CA GLY A 603 0.70 -19.32 -7.38
C GLY A 603 -0.65 -19.33 -6.65
N VAL A 604 -1.71 -18.79 -7.24
CA VAL A 604 -3.08 -18.89 -6.71
C VAL A 604 -3.52 -20.35 -6.60
N LEU A 605 -3.26 -21.18 -7.62
CA LEU A 605 -3.53 -22.62 -7.59
C LEU A 605 -2.72 -23.34 -6.50
N ALA A 606 -1.45 -22.96 -6.31
CA ALA A 606 -0.60 -23.50 -5.26
C ALA A 606 -1.11 -23.13 -3.85
N LEU A 607 -1.50 -21.86 -3.65
CA LEU A 607 -2.09 -21.38 -2.40
C LEU A 607 -3.41 -22.08 -2.07
N ALA A 608 -4.27 -22.31 -3.06
CA ALA A 608 -5.50 -23.08 -2.85
C ALA A 608 -5.21 -24.50 -2.38
N LYS A 609 -4.20 -25.18 -2.95
CA LYS A 609 -3.75 -26.51 -2.50
C LYS A 609 -3.18 -26.46 -1.09
N ILE A 610 -2.37 -25.44 -0.76
CA ILE A 610 -1.82 -25.22 0.58
C ILE A 610 -2.96 -25.05 1.60
N CYS A 611 -3.94 -24.18 1.32
CA CYS A 611 -5.09 -23.97 2.18
C CYS A 611 -5.89 -25.26 2.37
N TYR A 612 -6.09 -26.02 1.29
CA TYR A 612 -6.76 -27.32 1.34
C TYR A 612 -6.02 -28.29 2.27
N VAL A 613 -4.73 -28.60 2.04
CA VAL A 613 -4.02 -29.59 2.89
C VAL A 613 -3.77 -29.11 4.33
N SER A 614 -4.00 -27.82 4.59
CA SER A 614 -3.97 -27.20 5.92
C SER A 614 -5.35 -27.15 6.59
N GLY A 615 -6.39 -27.74 6.00
CA GLY A 615 -7.69 -27.92 6.66
C GLY A 615 -8.66 -26.76 6.49
N ALA A 616 -8.44 -25.85 5.52
CA ALA A 616 -9.35 -24.75 5.26
C ALA A 616 -10.77 -25.25 4.95
N ARG A 617 -11.76 -24.65 5.61
CA ARG A 617 -13.20 -24.88 5.48
C ARG A 617 -13.78 -24.25 4.22
N GLU A 618 -13.39 -23.01 3.96
CA GLU A 618 -13.75 -22.26 2.77
C GLU A 618 -12.48 -21.69 2.12
N ILE A 619 -12.38 -21.71 0.79
CA ILE A 619 -11.30 -21.08 0.02
C ILE A 619 -11.92 -20.08 -0.96
N HIS A 620 -11.49 -18.82 -0.86
CA HIS A 620 -12.01 -17.66 -1.57
C HIS A 620 -10.97 -17.10 -2.52
N ILE A 621 -11.37 -16.84 -3.77
CA ILE A 621 -10.52 -16.27 -4.82
C ILE A 621 -11.02 -14.88 -5.18
N THR A 622 -10.11 -13.94 -5.40
CA THR A 622 -10.44 -12.53 -5.70
C THR A 622 -10.83 -12.28 -7.15
N THR A 623 -10.48 -13.19 -8.07
CA THR A 623 -10.94 -13.13 -9.47
C THR A 623 -12.45 -13.31 -9.55
N GLN A 624 -13.12 -12.41 -10.28
CA GLN A 624 -14.58 -12.43 -10.44
C GLN A 624 -15.04 -13.70 -11.18
N GLY A 625 -16.20 -14.22 -10.78
CA GLY A 625 -16.84 -15.37 -11.44
C GLY A 625 -16.40 -16.74 -10.94
N ILE A 626 -15.56 -16.80 -9.90
CA ILE A 626 -15.29 -18.04 -9.15
C ILE A 626 -16.07 -18.03 -7.85
N GLU A 627 -16.91 -19.04 -7.66
CA GLU A 627 -17.52 -19.32 -6.37
C GLU A 627 -16.47 -19.88 -5.39
N PRO A 628 -16.55 -19.55 -4.09
CA PRO A 628 -15.68 -20.13 -3.08
C PRO A 628 -15.78 -21.65 -3.07
N PHE A 629 -14.66 -22.34 -2.84
CA PHE A 629 -14.70 -23.76 -2.53
C PHE A 629 -15.11 -23.95 -1.08
N ILE A 630 -16.22 -24.64 -0.83
CA ILE A 630 -16.73 -24.94 0.51
C ILE A 630 -16.62 -26.44 0.74
N ARG A 631 -15.90 -26.85 1.78
CA ARG A 631 -15.78 -28.25 2.16
C ARG A 631 -17.07 -28.79 2.77
N THR A 632 -17.41 -30.02 2.42
CA THR A 632 -18.50 -30.76 3.07
C THR A 632 -18.07 -31.22 4.47
N PRO A 633 -19.01 -31.40 5.42
CA PRO A 633 -18.68 -31.92 6.75
C PRO A 633 -17.92 -33.25 6.74
N SER A 634 -18.23 -34.16 5.80
CA SER A 634 -17.50 -35.43 5.63
C SER A 634 -16.05 -35.21 5.19
N SER A 635 -15.81 -34.28 4.25
CA SER A 635 -14.45 -33.91 3.78
C SER A 635 -13.63 -33.12 4.80
N LEU A 636 -14.25 -32.54 5.83
CA LEU A 636 -13.56 -31.88 6.94
C LEU A 636 -13.03 -32.87 7.97
N SER A 637 -13.69 -34.02 8.11
CA SER A 637 -13.29 -35.06 9.07
C SER A 637 -12.06 -35.87 8.61
N THR A 638 -11.68 -35.75 7.34
CA THR A 638 -10.54 -36.44 6.75
C THR A 638 -9.32 -35.50 6.71
N ASN A 639 -8.32 -35.78 7.54
CA ASN A 639 -7.00 -35.11 7.49
C ASN A 639 -6.15 -35.56 6.28
N SER A 640 -6.78 -35.91 5.17
CA SER A 640 -6.07 -36.39 3.99
C SER A 640 -5.35 -35.24 3.30
N ILE A 641 -4.03 -35.38 3.16
CA ILE A 641 -3.22 -34.53 2.29
C ILE A 641 -3.47 -34.85 0.80
N ASP A 642 -4.08 -36.00 0.52
CA ASP A 642 -4.39 -36.44 -0.85
C ASP A 642 -5.71 -35.83 -1.32
N PHE A 643 -5.62 -34.65 -1.91
CA PHE A 643 -6.74 -33.97 -2.54
C PHE A 643 -7.21 -34.62 -3.85
N SER A 644 -6.49 -35.61 -4.39
CA SER A 644 -6.94 -36.35 -5.58
C SER A 644 -8.17 -37.21 -5.27
N SER A 645 -8.37 -37.54 -3.99
CA SER A 645 -9.55 -38.22 -3.47
C SER A 645 -10.79 -37.33 -3.30
N ASP A 646 -10.69 -36.01 -3.55
CA ASP A 646 -11.81 -35.06 -3.53
C ASP A 646 -12.14 -34.56 -4.96
N PRO A 647 -13.11 -35.20 -5.65
CA PRO A 647 -13.51 -34.80 -6.99
C PRO A 647 -14.07 -33.38 -7.08
N ALA A 648 -14.69 -32.87 -6.01
CA ALA A 648 -15.26 -31.52 -6.00
C ALA A 648 -14.13 -30.49 -6.02
N PHE A 649 -13.09 -30.70 -5.21
CA PHE A 649 -11.93 -29.83 -5.22
C PHE A 649 -11.16 -29.90 -6.56
N GLN A 650 -10.99 -31.09 -7.15
CA GLN A 650 -10.37 -31.23 -8.47
C GLN A 650 -11.13 -30.49 -9.57
N THR A 651 -12.46 -30.59 -9.56
CA THR A 651 -13.32 -29.87 -10.52
C THR A 651 -13.21 -28.36 -10.35
N TRP A 652 -13.18 -27.89 -9.10
CA TRP A 652 -13.01 -26.48 -8.78
C TRP A 652 -11.63 -25.96 -9.20
N LEU A 653 -10.55 -26.70 -8.93
CA LEU A 653 -9.20 -26.35 -9.39
C LEU A 653 -9.10 -26.30 -10.93
N THR A 654 -9.77 -27.21 -11.64
CA THR A 654 -9.80 -27.22 -13.11
C THR A 654 -10.48 -25.96 -13.64
N THR A 655 -11.62 -25.59 -13.05
CA THR A 655 -12.33 -24.34 -13.36
C THR A 655 -11.45 -23.12 -13.10
N LEU A 656 -10.78 -23.08 -11.95
CA LEU A 656 -9.86 -21.99 -11.58
C LEU A 656 -8.68 -21.89 -12.54
N SER A 657 -8.13 -23.01 -13.02
CA SER A 657 -6.98 -23.01 -13.94
C SER A 657 -7.28 -22.46 -15.34
N THR A 658 -8.56 -22.35 -15.71
CA THR A 658 -9.01 -21.92 -17.05
C THR A 658 -9.73 -20.57 -17.03
N ILE A 659 -9.80 -19.91 -15.88
CA ILE A 659 -10.50 -18.62 -15.77
C ILE A 659 -9.77 -17.50 -16.51
N ASN A 660 -10.54 -16.59 -17.09
CA ASN A 660 -10.02 -15.32 -17.58
C ASN A 660 -9.60 -14.40 -16.41
N THR A 661 -8.29 -14.17 -16.29
CA THR A 661 -7.70 -13.24 -15.30
C THR A 661 -7.43 -11.85 -15.85
N LYS A 662 -7.79 -11.57 -17.11
CA LYS A 662 -7.55 -10.26 -17.73
C LYS A 662 -8.42 -9.19 -17.06
N PRO A 663 -7.86 -8.01 -16.72
CA PRO A 663 -8.67 -6.89 -16.25
C PRO A 663 -9.83 -6.58 -17.21
N PRO A 664 -11.04 -6.28 -16.69
CA PRO A 664 -11.34 -5.99 -15.28
C PRO A 664 -11.69 -7.22 -14.41
N ALA A 665 -11.60 -8.45 -14.93
CA ALA A 665 -12.04 -9.67 -14.24
C ALA A 665 -11.22 -9.95 -12.96
N SER A 666 -9.92 -9.67 -13.00
CA SER A 666 -9.06 -9.65 -11.82
C SER A 666 -8.64 -8.21 -11.51
N GLN A 667 -8.48 -7.94 -10.22
CA GLN A 667 -7.83 -6.74 -9.70
C GLN A 667 -6.61 -7.19 -8.92
N PHE A 668 -5.54 -6.43 -9.07
CA PHE A 668 -4.26 -6.73 -8.44
C PHE A 668 -3.90 -5.60 -7.48
N ALA A 669 -3.00 -5.90 -6.55
CA ALA A 669 -2.47 -4.92 -5.62
C ALA A 669 -0.94 -4.87 -5.66
N SER A 670 -0.36 -3.80 -5.13
CA SER A 670 1.08 -3.64 -4.98
C SER A 670 1.43 -2.74 -3.82
N ALA A 671 2.45 -3.14 -3.05
CA ALA A 671 3.17 -2.30 -2.10
C ALA A 671 4.63 -2.06 -2.52
N HIS A 672 5.02 -2.51 -3.72
CA HIS A 672 6.38 -2.44 -4.22
C HIS A 672 6.40 -1.61 -5.49
N GLN A 673 7.09 -0.46 -5.48
CA GLN A 673 7.22 0.38 -6.68
C GLN A 673 8.70 0.59 -6.98
N MET A 674 9.14 0.25 -8.20
CA MET A 674 10.55 0.33 -8.60
C MET A 674 10.74 0.82 -10.05
N GLY A 675 11.95 1.30 -10.38
CA GLY A 675 12.46 1.38 -11.76
C GLY A 675 12.14 2.63 -12.61
N THR A 676 11.34 3.58 -12.12
CA THR A 676 10.91 4.74 -12.91
C THR A 676 12.00 5.75 -13.27
N SER A 677 13.18 5.64 -12.65
CA SER A 677 14.39 6.39 -13.00
C SER A 677 15.58 5.44 -13.14
N ARG A 678 15.36 4.31 -13.84
CA ARG A 678 16.29 3.17 -13.88
C ARG A 678 17.75 3.56 -14.14
N MET A 679 18.64 2.87 -13.44
CA MET A 679 20.07 2.87 -13.66
C MET A 679 20.42 2.19 -14.99
N SER A 680 21.39 2.75 -15.70
CA SER A 680 21.90 2.21 -16.96
C SER A 680 23.37 2.52 -17.16
N THR A 681 24.02 1.80 -18.07
CA THR A 681 25.41 2.09 -18.50
C THR A 681 25.49 3.18 -19.56
N ARG A 682 24.35 3.57 -20.16
CA ARG A 682 24.25 4.54 -21.26
C ARG A 682 23.03 5.45 -21.09
N PRO A 683 23.11 6.74 -21.44
CA PRO A 683 22.05 7.73 -21.20
C PRO A 683 20.74 7.45 -21.94
N GLU A 684 20.77 6.88 -23.13
CA GLU A 684 19.56 6.53 -23.88
C GLU A 684 18.75 5.39 -23.25
N ASN A 685 19.42 4.62 -22.37
CA ASN A 685 18.88 3.42 -21.75
C ASN A 685 18.43 3.66 -20.31
N GLY A 686 18.53 4.84 -19.72
CA GLY A 686 18.12 5.05 -18.33
C GLY A 686 18.12 6.52 -17.94
N VAL A 687 17.91 6.77 -16.65
CA VAL A 687 17.86 8.14 -16.09
C VAL A 687 19.13 8.45 -15.32
N VAL A 688 19.70 7.45 -14.64
CA VAL A 688 20.94 7.60 -13.88
C VAL A 688 22.02 6.63 -14.35
N ASP A 689 23.27 7.04 -14.14
CA ASP A 689 24.44 6.19 -14.32
C ASP A 689 24.61 5.20 -13.15
N PRO A 690 25.61 4.28 -13.17
CA PRO A 690 25.84 3.32 -12.10
C PRO A 690 26.21 3.92 -10.72
N LYS A 691 26.43 5.24 -10.66
CA LYS A 691 26.70 5.99 -9.42
C LYS A 691 25.48 6.77 -8.94
N GLY A 692 24.33 6.58 -9.61
CA GLY A 692 23.09 7.30 -9.29
C GLY A 692 23.06 8.74 -9.81
N LYS A 693 24.07 9.19 -10.57
CA LYS A 693 24.11 10.54 -11.14
C LYS A 693 23.15 10.63 -12.33
N VAL A 694 22.33 11.67 -12.38
CA VAL A 694 21.40 11.90 -13.49
C VAL A 694 22.18 12.21 -14.76
N TRP A 695 21.86 11.49 -15.84
CA TRP A 695 22.52 11.69 -17.13
C TRP A 695 22.35 13.12 -17.66
N GLY A 696 23.46 13.73 -18.08
CA GLY A 696 23.47 15.08 -18.67
C GLY A 696 23.26 16.21 -17.67
N VAL A 697 23.38 15.93 -16.36
CA VAL A 697 23.23 16.93 -15.30
C VAL A 697 24.36 16.79 -14.28
N GLU A 698 25.04 17.89 -13.98
CA GLU A 698 26.01 17.92 -12.89
C GLU A 698 25.33 18.03 -11.52
N ASN A 699 25.94 17.41 -10.51
CA ASN A 699 25.55 17.50 -9.11
C ASN A 699 24.13 17.05 -8.74
N LEU A 700 23.41 16.39 -9.65
CA LEU A 700 22.09 15.82 -9.40
C LEU A 700 22.15 14.29 -9.37
N TYR A 701 21.62 13.69 -8.32
CA TYR A 701 21.58 12.26 -8.10
C TYR A 701 20.17 11.80 -7.75
N VAL A 702 19.89 10.53 -8.03
CA VAL A 702 18.69 9.83 -7.53
C VAL A 702 19.15 8.67 -6.68
N SER A 703 18.56 8.53 -5.49
CA SER A 703 18.89 7.44 -4.56
C SER A 703 17.62 6.93 -3.88
N ASP A 704 16.83 6.16 -4.62
CA ASP A 704 15.65 5.44 -4.12
C ASP A 704 15.32 4.26 -5.05
N ALA A 705 14.22 3.54 -4.78
CA ALA A 705 13.83 2.36 -5.55
C ALA A 705 13.54 2.64 -7.04
N SER A 706 13.40 3.90 -7.45
CA SER A 706 13.23 4.26 -8.86
C SER A 706 14.45 3.93 -9.71
N VAL A 707 15.65 3.80 -9.11
CA VAL A 707 16.88 3.52 -9.86
C VAL A 707 17.05 2.04 -10.21
N PHE A 708 16.16 1.15 -9.74
CA PHE A 708 16.30 -0.28 -9.96
C PHE A 708 16.32 -0.61 -11.46
N PRO A 709 17.22 -1.50 -11.92
CA PRO A 709 17.26 -1.89 -13.32
C PRO A 709 16.01 -2.66 -13.78
N SER A 710 15.48 -3.54 -12.91
CA SER A 710 14.20 -4.24 -13.08
C SER A 710 13.58 -4.61 -11.73
N ALA A 711 12.44 -5.32 -11.74
CA ALA A 711 11.84 -5.91 -10.55
C ALA A 711 12.86 -6.76 -9.77
N SER A 712 12.95 -6.56 -8.45
CA SER A 712 13.94 -7.26 -7.61
C SER A 712 13.56 -8.70 -7.24
N GLY A 713 12.29 -9.08 -7.43
CA GLY A 713 11.76 -10.40 -7.05
C GLY A 713 11.64 -10.63 -5.54
N VAL A 714 11.96 -9.63 -4.74
CA VAL A 714 11.88 -9.61 -3.27
C VAL A 714 11.36 -8.25 -2.80
N ASN A 715 11.04 -8.10 -1.52
CA ASN A 715 10.71 -6.80 -0.97
C ASN A 715 11.86 -5.79 -1.23
N PRO A 716 11.60 -4.58 -1.77
CA PRO A 716 12.64 -3.73 -2.33
C PRO A 716 13.49 -2.99 -1.28
N MET A 717 13.13 -3.03 0.00
CA MET A 717 13.77 -2.23 1.05
C MET A 717 15.28 -2.47 1.16
N ILE A 718 15.71 -3.73 1.30
CA ILE A 718 17.13 -4.07 1.50
C ILE A 718 17.93 -3.72 0.25
N THR A 719 17.44 -4.08 -0.94
CA THR A 719 18.04 -3.72 -2.22
C THR A 719 18.18 -2.20 -2.38
N ASN A 720 17.15 -1.44 -2.01
CA ASN A 720 17.14 0.02 -2.11
C ASN A 720 18.18 0.64 -1.19
N MET A 721 18.19 0.24 0.09
CA MET A 721 19.18 0.74 1.05
C MET A 721 20.61 0.38 0.65
N ALA A 722 20.85 -0.81 0.09
CA ALA A 722 22.18 -1.20 -0.40
C ALA A 722 22.65 -0.37 -1.59
N ILE A 723 21.75 -0.07 -2.55
CA ILE A 723 22.06 0.85 -3.66
C ILE A 723 22.34 2.27 -3.12
N SER A 724 21.56 2.73 -2.14
CA SER A 724 21.77 4.04 -1.52
C SER A 724 23.07 4.13 -0.70
N ASP A 725 23.51 3.04 -0.07
CA ASP A 725 24.82 2.96 0.60
C ASP A 725 25.96 3.15 -0.42
N TRP A 726 25.88 2.49 -1.57
CA TRP A 726 26.83 2.68 -2.67
C TRP A 726 26.86 4.11 -3.20
N ILE A 727 25.68 4.66 -3.57
CA ILE A 727 25.56 5.99 -4.16
C ILE A 727 26.11 7.07 -3.20
N SER A 728 25.72 7.02 -1.93
CA SER A 728 26.12 8.03 -0.94
C SER A 728 27.62 8.04 -0.66
N ARG A 729 28.26 6.86 -0.57
CA ARG A 729 29.72 6.76 -0.43
C ARG A 729 30.45 7.32 -1.64
N GLY A 730 29.95 7.07 -2.84
CA GLY A 730 30.47 7.67 -4.08
C GLY A 730 30.38 9.20 -4.07
N ILE A 731 29.24 9.75 -3.65
CA ILE A 731 29.05 11.21 -3.50
C ILE A 731 30.02 11.80 -2.47
N SER A 732 30.24 11.12 -1.34
CA SER A 732 31.19 11.56 -0.31
C SER A 732 32.63 11.63 -0.85
N MET A 733 33.07 10.61 -1.60
CA MET A 733 34.39 10.61 -2.25
C MET A 733 34.56 11.78 -3.24
N GLU A 734 33.52 12.08 -4.02
CA GLU A 734 33.51 13.23 -4.93
C GLU A 734 33.62 14.57 -4.18
N LEU A 735 32.87 14.74 -3.09
CA LEU A 735 32.92 15.95 -2.26
C LEU A 735 34.29 16.15 -1.58
N ASN A 736 34.96 15.06 -1.22
CA ASN A 736 36.30 15.06 -0.65
C ASN A 736 37.42 15.23 -1.70
N GLY A 737 37.09 15.39 -2.98
CA GLY A 737 38.06 15.59 -4.05
C GLY A 737 38.90 14.35 -4.37
N GLN A 738 38.45 13.14 -3.98
CA GLN A 738 39.19 11.89 -4.14
C GLN A 738 39.04 11.26 -5.54
N VAL A 739 38.84 12.06 -6.59
CA VAL A 739 38.65 11.53 -7.95
C VAL A 739 39.85 11.90 -8.83
N GLY A 740 40.76 10.94 -9.06
CA GLY A 740 41.76 11.09 -10.13
C GLY A 740 43.10 10.33 -10.05
N GLY A 741 43.23 9.26 -9.26
CA GLY A 741 44.39 8.37 -9.33
C GLY A 741 44.06 7.01 -8.73
N GLU A 742 44.11 5.95 -9.53
CA GLU A 742 43.67 4.57 -9.22
C GLU A 742 42.13 4.34 -9.28
N THR A 743 41.63 4.49 -10.50
CA THR A 743 40.64 3.63 -11.19
C THR A 743 39.42 3.09 -10.42
N VAL A 744 38.48 4.00 -10.13
CA VAL A 744 37.04 3.63 -10.06
C VAL A 744 36.52 3.17 -11.44
N GLU A 745 37.12 3.62 -12.54
CA GLU A 745 36.83 3.12 -13.88
C GLU A 745 37.28 1.66 -14.12
N GLU A 746 38.25 1.14 -13.34
CA GLU A 746 38.54 -0.31 -13.33
C GLU A 746 37.58 -1.04 -12.39
N ARG A 747 37.16 -0.46 -11.25
CA ARG A 747 36.18 -1.11 -10.34
C ARG A 747 34.75 -1.17 -10.84
N ALA A 748 34.34 -0.27 -11.74
CA ALA A 748 33.02 -0.32 -12.38
C ALA A 748 33.02 -1.05 -13.73
N ARG A 749 34.21 -1.37 -14.29
CA ARG A 749 34.38 -2.21 -15.50
C ARG A 749 34.78 -3.65 -15.18
N LEU A 750 35.36 -3.92 -14.02
CA LEU A 750 35.44 -5.24 -13.37
C LEU A 750 34.11 -5.54 -12.67
#